data_AF-A0A839FDR8-F1
#
_entry.id   AF-A0A839FDR8-F1
#
_cell.length_a   1.000
_cell.length_b   1.000
_cell.length_c   1.000
_cell.angle_alpha   90.00
_cell.angle_beta   90.00
_cell.angle_gamma   90.00
#
_symmetry.space_group_name_H-M   'P 1'
#
loop_
_entity.id
_entity.type
_entity.pdbx_description
1 polymer ?
#
loop_
_entity_poly.entity_id
_entity_poly.type
_entity_poly.pdbx_seq_one_letter_code
_entity_poly.pdbx_strand_id
1 'polypeptide(L)'
;MGVGGAVAATVLGVLITGMAMTPAQAQYAAGGGTANGSNSVAVGPGSTANGLRGIAVGNGAAQAGIDSIAQGTSAKAGDQNAIAIGFQSVATQLNSIYLGARTVVGTGANAVGAIGIGTDVTASDLNAVAIGTRSSASGQYAVALGQDAKASGTGGAMALGSGTISSGVNSVALGVQANATGAGASALGTFALASGGNSTALGVSSMASANYATAISWGSVASGGNSFAGGRQAKAGGVDSIAIGTQANSAGIGSAALGNLSNASADFAVAFGNGAVSSGTGSVALGSGAQATGISATALGNNALATAAQATALGLGATASATSAVAIGTNVSATSAEAVAMGTNAVAAGGKAVSIGSGNTAYGDGAVAIGDPSYASGTGAFVGGANNIANSDGTASATAANAANGAVAIGNSNKAVGQGAVALGNTSSALGVGSLAFGNTAVANNAGDVALGSGSVSAVAVGTASTVVNGATYTFAGTAPTSTISIGAAGAERTITNLAAGQINATSTDAINGSQLYATNTAVDSLGTTVNNINNGGGIKYFHANSTLADSSAIGTDAVAIGPVSTATGAGSVSVGNGSNASNANDVALGSGSQTAVAVATTGTTINGVAYTFAGITPTSTVSVGTVGAERTITNVAAGQINGTSTDAVNGSQLFATNQSINAVSGQLTHYYSVNDGGTQQANYANNGATGTNSLAAGVAALSTAADSLALGYNTQATVLGGVAIGAGSISDRTVAPATGTIGTYIPYNTTDLTLLGAVSVGNSTGYRQITNVADGTQASDAVTLRQLSGALTSFATTTGKYFHANSTQADSLAVGTDSVAVGPSTVVNGDNGIGIGNGAIVQQTAPGGIALGQNATVSFADSVALGTNAQANGVQSMALGAGASTTYATNVALGAGAQATAQAGDVALGAGSTTSAAVATTSTTINGTTYNFAGTNPTSTVSVGSAGAERTVTNVAAGQINATSTDAINGSQLYATNQSIETLTTGIGNLGDSAVQYTKNVDGSKSNTVTLQGGDPNAPVLISNVAAGVANTDAVNVQQLKTGLGTTLTDAKSYTDQIGATTLNTANAYTDSKFGQLSNDIGEIRSEARRAAAIGLAAASLRYDDRPGKLSVSMGGGYWRNEGALAFGAGYTSENGRVRANLSGATTGGSVGVGAGVSVTLN
;
A
#
# COMPACT_ATOMS: atom_id res chain seq x y z
N MET A 1 6.01 -110.77 66.15
CA MET A 1 5.59 -110.85 67.56
C MET A 1 6.03 -112.20 68.12
N GLY A 2 6.29 -112.31 69.43
CA GLY A 2 6.19 -113.63 70.10
C GLY A 2 4.71 -114.02 70.29
N VAL A 3 4.33 -115.21 70.75
CA VAL A 3 5.11 -116.24 71.49
C VAL A 3 4.50 -117.64 71.25
N GLY A 4 5.31 -118.71 71.25
CA GLY A 4 4.92 -120.03 71.81
C GLY A 4 4.63 -121.24 70.88
N GLY A 5 5.36 -122.35 71.11
CA GLY A 5 4.74 -123.68 71.29
C GLY A 5 4.82 -124.80 70.22
N ALA A 6 5.60 -125.86 70.53
CA ALA A 6 5.32 -127.31 70.28
C ALA A 6 5.34 -127.96 68.86
N VAL A 7 6.55 -128.47 68.51
CA VAL A 7 6.93 -129.78 67.90
C VAL A 7 5.88 -130.81 67.38
N ALA A 8 6.01 -131.20 66.09
CA ALA A 8 6.01 -132.59 65.53
C ALA A 8 6.04 -132.51 63.97
N ALA A 9 7.07 -132.95 63.21
CA ALA A 9 7.56 -134.30 62.89
C ALA A 9 6.97 -134.92 61.59
N THR A 10 7.82 -135.62 60.79
CA THR A 10 7.53 -136.42 59.56
C THR A 10 7.04 -135.63 58.30
N VAL A 11 7.35 -135.99 57.04
CA VAL A 11 8.15 -137.09 56.48
C VAL A 11 8.87 -136.71 55.15
N LEU A 12 9.96 -137.44 54.95
CA LEU A 12 10.88 -137.64 53.83
C LEU A 12 10.27 -138.00 52.44
N GLY A 13 10.95 -137.60 51.36
CA GLY A 13 10.86 -138.20 50.01
C GLY A 13 10.08 -137.38 48.97
N VAL A 14 10.30 -137.50 47.65
CA VAL A 14 11.26 -138.28 46.84
C VAL A 14 11.36 -137.53 45.49
N LEU A 15 12.56 -137.20 44.97
CA LEU A 15 13.16 -137.80 43.75
C LEU A 15 12.13 -138.13 42.62
N ILE A 16 12.25 -137.79 41.33
CA ILE A 16 13.40 -137.63 40.41
C ILE A 16 12.97 -136.81 39.16
N THR A 17 13.94 -136.52 38.29
CA THR A 17 13.82 -136.29 36.82
C THR A 17 13.04 -135.07 36.33
N GLY A 18 13.80 -134.06 35.88
CA GLY A 18 13.34 -132.94 35.07
C GLY A 18 14.53 -132.09 34.63
N MET A 19 15.41 -132.64 33.79
CA MET A 19 16.63 -131.96 33.35
C MET A 19 16.33 -130.74 32.47
N ALA A 20 16.13 -129.59 33.11
CA ALA A 20 16.47 -128.30 32.53
C ALA A 20 17.80 -127.86 33.16
N MET A 21 18.90 -128.07 32.45
CA MET A 21 20.19 -127.47 32.82
C MET A 21 20.07 -125.94 32.65
N THR A 22 19.64 -125.26 33.71
CA THR A 22 20.03 -123.85 33.87
C THR A 22 21.52 -123.86 34.23
N PRO A 23 22.36 -122.99 33.61
CA PRO A 23 23.78 -122.98 33.91
C PRO A 23 24.01 -122.73 35.40
N ALA A 24 25.03 -123.35 35.99
CA ALA A 24 25.47 -123.03 37.34
C ALA A 24 25.74 -121.53 37.44
N GLN A 25 24.89 -120.82 38.17
CA GLN A 25 24.94 -119.36 38.23
C GLN A 25 26.14 -118.96 39.09
N ALA A 26 27.09 -118.25 38.48
CA ALA A 26 28.41 -118.01 39.05
C ALA A 26 28.35 -117.00 40.20
N GLN A 27 28.00 -117.47 41.40
CA GLN A 27 27.97 -116.69 42.63
C GLN A 27 29.36 -116.70 43.29
N TYR A 28 29.89 -115.52 43.61
CA TYR A 28 31.18 -115.38 44.30
C TYR A 28 30.99 -114.69 45.65
N ALA A 29 31.08 -115.46 46.74
CA ALA A 29 31.02 -114.94 48.10
C ALA A 29 32.37 -115.14 48.81
N ALA A 30 32.92 -114.08 49.42
CA ALA A 30 34.18 -114.12 50.13
C ALA A 30 34.19 -113.21 51.37
N GLY A 31 35.02 -113.53 52.37
CA GLY A 31 35.27 -112.67 53.54
C GLY A 31 34.04 -112.37 54.42
N GLY A 32 33.04 -113.25 54.44
CA GLY A 32 31.81 -113.07 55.24
C GLY A 32 30.70 -112.28 54.54
N GLY A 33 30.75 -112.14 53.21
CA GLY A 33 29.64 -111.62 52.39
C GLY A 33 28.62 -112.70 51.99
N THR A 34 27.43 -112.28 51.59
CA THR A 34 26.31 -113.14 51.16
C THR A 34 25.87 -112.79 49.75
N ALA A 35 26.06 -113.69 48.79
CA ALA A 35 25.70 -113.52 47.38
C ALA A 35 24.45 -114.35 47.03
N ASN A 36 23.26 -113.77 47.19
CA ASN A 36 21.99 -114.45 46.92
C ASN A 36 21.53 -114.29 45.45
N GLY A 37 21.94 -113.21 44.78
CA GLY A 37 21.56 -112.94 43.40
C GLY A 37 22.24 -113.90 42.41
N SER A 38 21.55 -114.25 41.33
CA SER A 38 22.13 -114.98 40.19
C SER A 38 23.36 -114.25 39.63
N ASN A 39 24.49 -114.94 39.41
CA ASN A 39 25.75 -114.34 38.92
C ASN A 39 26.26 -113.12 39.73
N SER A 40 25.99 -113.07 41.04
CA SER A 40 26.37 -111.95 41.92
C SER A 40 27.70 -112.16 42.65
N VAL A 41 28.29 -111.05 43.13
CA VAL A 41 29.59 -111.00 43.83
C VAL A 41 29.40 -110.30 45.18
N ALA A 42 29.76 -110.95 46.30
CA ALA A 42 29.71 -110.36 47.64
C ALA A 42 31.03 -110.58 48.40
N VAL A 43 31.76 -109.50 48.71
CA VAL A 43 33.10 -109.58 49.34
C VAL A 43 33.19 -108.67 50.56
N GLY A 44 33.38 -109.27 51.73
CA GLY A 44 33.63 -108.58 53.00
C GLY A 44 32.50 -108.72 54.04
N PRO A 45 32.79 -108.50 55.34
CA PRO A 45 31.90 -108.94 56.42
C PRO A 45 30.55 -108.22 56.38
N GLY A 46 29.46 -109.00 56.37
CA GLY A 46 28.09 -108.46 56.36
C GLY A 46 27.68 -107.78 55.05
N SER A 47 28.49 -107.87 53.98
CA SER A 47 28.05 -107.45 52.65
C SER A 47 26.97 -108.39 52.11
N THR A 48 25.99 -107.87 51.38
CA THR A 48 24.91 -108.64 50.76
C THR A 48 24.70 -108.22 49.32
N ALA A 49 24.76 -109.16 48.38
CA ALA A 49 24.43 -108.97 46.98
C ALA A 49 23.20 -109.81 46.62
N ASN A 50 22.02 -109.17 46.58
CA ASN A 50 20.75 -109.86 46.37
C ASN A 50 20.24 -109.78 44.91
N GLY A 51 20.77 -108.86 44.11
CA GLY A 51 20.31 -108.64 42.74
C GLY A 51 21.03 -109.51 41.70
N LEU A 52 20.34 -109.85 40.62
CA LEU A 52 20.92 -110.49 39.42
C LEU A 52 22.12 -109.66 38.91
N ARG A 53 23.29 -110.31 38.78
CA ARG A 53 24.57 -109.71 38.34
C ARG A 53 25.07 -108.54 39.20
N GLY A 54 24.61 -108.43 40.44
CA GLY A 54 25.01 -107.38 41.37
C GLY A 54 26.36 -107.62 42.05
N ILE A 55 27.02 -106.53 42.48
CA ILE A 55 28.34 -106.54 43.13
C ILE A 55 28.27 -105.80 44.47
N ALA A 56 28.57 -106.45 45.59
CA ALA A 56 28.73 -105.87 46.91
C ALA A 56 30.17 -106.08 47.42
N VAL A 57 30.92 -105.01 47.73
CA VAL A 57 32.33 -105.11 48.18
C VAL A 57 32.61 -104.14 49.33
N GLY A 58 32.68 -104.63 50.56
CA GLY A 58 32.95 -103.82 51.74
C GLY A 58 32.40 -104.41 53.04
N ASN A 59 32.52 -103.66 54.14
CA ASN A 59 31.93 -104.02 55.43
C ASN A 59 30.47 -103.53 55.47
N GLY A 60 29.49 -104.44 55.54
CA GLY A 60 28.07 -104.07 55.56
C GLY A 60 27.50 -103.46 54.26
N ALA A 61 28.18 -103.63 53.11
CA ALA A 61 27.71 -103.12 51.83
C ALA A 61 26.45 -103.86 51.33
N ALA A 62 25.36 -103.15 51.04
CA ALA A 62 24.06 -103.71 50.71
C ALA A 62 23.63 -103.41 49.26
N GLN A 63 23.75 -104.40 48.40
CA GLN A 63 23.35 -104.38 46.99
C GLN A 63 22.05 -105.20 46.82
N ALA A 64 21.02 -104.61 46.20
CA ALA A 64 19.73 -105.26 45.95
C ALA A 64 19.25 -105.24 44.49
N GLY A 65 19.60 -104.23 43.70
CA GLY A 65 19.12 -104.07 42.32
C GLY A 65 19.78 -104.95 41.25
N ILE A 66 19.15 -105.11 40.09
CA ILE A 66 19.77 -105.84 38.97
C ILE A 66 20.97 -105.04 38.41
N ASP A 67 22.07 -105.68 38.02
CA ASP A 67 23.26 -105.02 37.42
C ASP A 67 23.84 -103.83 38.25
N SER A 68 23.69 -103.86 39.58
CA SER A 68 24.04 -102.74 40.47
C SER A 68 25.27 -103.03 41.35
N ILE A 69 25.97 -101.97 41.78
CA ILE A 69 27.25 -102.02 42.50
C ILE A 69 27.16 -101.25 43.82
N ALA A 70 27.43 -101.91 44.95
CA ALA A 70 27.65 -101.27 46.26
C ALA A 70 29.08 -101.55 46.76
N GLN A 71 29.91 -100.52 46.91
CA GLN A 71 31.31 -100.67 47.33
C GLN A 71 31.67 -99.69 48.45
N GLY A 72 32.28 -100.20 49.53
CA GLY A 72 32.63 -99.42 50.72
C GLY A 72 31.81 -99.78 51.97
N THR A 73 32.16 -99.22 53.12
CA THR A 73 31.49 -99.54 54.39
C THR A 73 30.06 -98.99 54.39
N SER A 74 29.07 -99.87 54.59
CA SER A 74 27.63 -99.54 54.62
C SER A 74 27.10 -98.82 53.36
N ALA A 75 27.78 -98.98 52.21
CA ALA A 75 27.29 -98.52 50.91
C ALA A 75 25.99 -99.25 50.52
N LYS A 76 25.02 -98.56 49.91
CA LYS A 76 23.70 -99.14 49.55
C LYS A 76 23.30 -98.84 48.11
N ALA A 77 23.20 -99.89 47.29
CA ALA A 77 22.71 -99.84 45.90
C ALA A 77 21.36 -100.58 45.78
N GLY A 78 20.25 -99.86 45.60
CA GLY A 78 18.90 -100.37 45.86
C GLY A 78 18.17 -101.02 44.70
N ASP A 79 18.43 -100.60 43.47
CA ASP A 79 17.58 -100.85 42.29
C ASP A 79 18.44 -100.94 41.01
N GLN A 80 17.85 -101.23 39.85
CA GLN A 80 18.59 -101.63 38.65
C GLN A 80 19.62 -100.57 38.19
N ASN A 81 20.81 -101.03 37.82
CA ASN A 81 21.98 -100.23 37.42
C ASN A 81 22.47 -99.21 38.47
N ALA A 82 22.02 -99.28 39.72
CA ALA A 82 22.44 -98.34 40.75
C ALA A 82 23.92 -98.54 41.14
N ILE A 83 24.67 -97.46 41.37
CA ILE A 83 26.10 -97.51 41.72
C ILE A 83 26.35 -96.67 42.98
N ALA A 84 26.62 -97.29 44.13
CA ALA A 84 26.97 -96.63 45.38
C ALA A 84 28.40 -96.99 45.79
N ILE A 85 29.35 -96.05 45.70
CA ILE A 85 30.77 -96.28 46.00
C ILE A 85 31.26 -95.26 47.03
N GLY A 86 31.62 -95.72 48.23
CA GLY A 86 32.20 -94.94 49.32
C GLY A 86 31.62 -95.26 50.71
N PHE A 87 31.98 -94.46 51.72
CA PHE A 87 31.54 -94.66 53.10
C PHE A 87 30.07 -94.23 53.26
N GLN A 88 29.20 -95.16 53.66
CA GLN A 88 27.75 -95.00 53.79
C GLN A 88 27.03 -94.47 52.54
N SER A 89 27.62 -94.60 51.34
CA SER A 89 27.04 -94.09 50.08
C SER A 89 25.64 -94.68 49.82
N VAL A 90 24.72 -93.90 49.25
CA VAL A 90 23.33 -94.34 49.01
C VAL A 90 22.91 -94.00 47.58
N ALA A 91 22.57 -95.01 46.80
CA ALA A 91 21.98 -94.91 45.46
C ALA A 91 20.84 -95.93 45.35
N THR A 92 19.59 -95.53 45.67
CA THR A 92 18.51 -96.50 45.93
C THR A 92 17.54 -96.75 44.78
N GLN A 93 17.64 -96.00 43.68
CA GLN A 93 16.67 -96.04 42.58
C GLN A 93 17.31 -96.42 41.23
N LEU A 94 16.47 -96.80 40.26
CA LEU A 94 16.85 -97.10 38.87
C LEU A 94 17.84 -96.07 38.31
N ASN A 95 18.98 -96.55 37.78
CA ASN A 95 20.07 -95.77 37.18
C ASN A 95 20.68 -94.68 38.09
N SER A 96 20.52 -94.76 39.43
CA SER A 96 21.10 -93.78 40.36
C SER A 96 22.58 -94.06 40.66
N ILE A 97 23.39 -93.01 40.82
CA ILE A 97 24.83 -93.10 41.08
C ILE A 97 25.20 -92.24 42.29
N TYR A 98 25.91 -92.78 43.27
CA TYR A 98 26.53 -92.03 44.36
C TYR A 98 28.00 -92.41 44.54
N LEU A 99 28.93 -91.49 44.27
CA LEU A 99 30.37 -91.67 44.46
C LEU A 99 30.91 -90.73 45.54
N GLY A 100 31.30 -91.26 46.70
CA GLY A 100 31.93 -90.52 47.79
C GLY A 100 31.39 -90.88 49.17
N ALA A 101 31.67 -90.04 50.16
CA ALA A 101 31.32 -90.28 51.56
C ALA A 101 29.95 -89.71 51.93
N ARG A 102 29.35 -90.29 52.98
CA ARG A 102 28.13 -89.82 53.61
C ARG A 102 28.26 -89.93 55.13
N THR A 103 27.86 -88.88 55.82
CA THR A 103 27.83 -88.75 57.28
C THR A 103 26.46 -88.24 57.77
N VAL A 104 25.72 -87.51 56.94
CA VAL A 104 24.41 -86.92 57.21
C VAL A 104 23.30 -87.83 56.68
N VAL A 105 22.34 -88.19 57.54
CA VAL A 105 21.15 -88.98 57.16
C VAL A 105 20.21 -88.12 56.31
N GLY A 106 19.65 -88.72 55.25
CA GLY A 106 18.74 -88.07 54.29
C GLY A 106 19.41 -87.67 52.97
N THR A 107 20.73 -87.45 52.98
CA THR A 107 21.53 -87.24 51.75
C THR A 107 21.67 -88.56 50.97
N GLY A 108 22.14 -88.50 49.72
CA GLY A 108 22.23 -89.64 48.79
C GLY A 108 21.70 -89.33 47.38
N ALA A 109 21.87 -90.28 46.46
CA ALA A 109 21.23 -90.31 45.15
C ALA A 109 19.91 -91.11 45.25
N ASN A 110 18.86 -90.41 45.67
CA ASN A 110 17.64 -91.01 46.21
C ASN A 110 16.47 -91.04 45.20
N ALA A 111 16.70 -90.70 43.94
CA ALA A 111 15.70 -90.63 42.87
C ALA A 111 16.19 -91.30 41.57
N VAL A 112 15.26 -91.61 40.66
CA VAL A 112 15.56 -92.26 39.38
C VAL A 112 16.51 -91.39 38.55
N GLY A 113 17.59 -92.01 38.05
CA GLY A 113 18.63 -91.33 37.26
C GLY A 113 19.44 -90.27 38.01
N ALA A 114 19.30 -90.16 39.34
CA ALA A 114 20.00 -89.16 40.13
C ALA A 114 21.50 -89.48 40.29
N ILE A 115 22.36 -88.45 40.22
CA ILE A 115 23.82 -88.58 40.30
C ILE A 115 24.33 -87.70 41.44
N GLY A 116 24.94 -88.31 42.47
CA GLY A 116 25.64 -87.65 43.57
C GLY A 116 27.15 -87.93 43.51
N ILE A 117 28.02 -86.92 43.54
CA ILE A 117 29.48 -87.14 43.62
C ILE A 117 30.11 -86.22 44.68
N GLY A 118 30.58 -86.80 45.78
CA GLY A 118 31.31 -86.09 46.83
C GLY A 118 30.87 -86.45 48.25
N THR A 119 30.86 -85.47 49.16
CA THR A 119 30.56 -85.70 50.59
C THR A 119 29.23 -85.06 50.99
N ASP A 120 28.33 -85.87 51.56
CA ASP A 120 27.00 -85.44 52.04
C ASP A 120 26.13 -84.74 50.99
N VAL A 121 26.25 -85.24 49.76
CA VAL A 121 25.56 -84.74 48.57
C VAL A 121 24.12 -85.24 48.53
N THR A 122 23.17 -84.40 48.14
CA THR A 122 21.76 -84.76 48.00
C THR A 122 21.31 -84.59 46.56
N ALA A 123 21.02 -85.70 45.87
CA ALA A 123 20.39 -85.72 44.55
C ALA A 123 19.07 -86.50 44.68
N SER A 124 17.96 -85.78 44.90
CA SER A 124 16.73 -86.36 45.46
C SER A 124 15.48 -86.25 44.57
N ASP A 125 15.64 -85.89 43.30
CA ASP A 125 14.56 -85.81 42.31
C ASP A 125 15.01 -86.37 40.95
N LEU A 126 14.07 -86.60 40.02
CA LEU A 126 14.28 -87.26 38.73
C LEU A 126 15.43 -86.60 37.94
N ASN A 127 16.43 -87.42 37.60
CA ASN A 127 17.65 -87.04 36.89
C ASN A 127 18.41 -85.84 37.50
N ALA A 128 18.28 -85.61 38.81
CA ALA A 128 19.01 -84.56 39.51
C ALA A 128 20.50 -84.91 39.64
N VAL A 129 21.39 -83.94 39.42
CA VAL A 129 22.85 -84.10 39.50
C VAL A 129 23.40 -83.18 40.57
N ALA A 130 24.01 -83.72 41.63
CA ALA A 130 24.70 -82.95 42.65
C ALA A 130 26.15 -83.41 42.82
N ILE A 131 27.08 -82.46 42.92
CA ILE A 131 28.52 -82.74 42.98
C ILE A 131 29.18 -81.76 43.96
N GLY A 132 30.07 -82.21 44.85
CA GLY A 132 30.83 -81.37 45.79
C GLY A 132 30.69 -81.75 47.26
N THR A 133 30.48 -80.77 48.14
CA THR A 133 30.31 -81.01 49.59
C THR A 133 29.03 -80.35 50.07
N ARG A 134 28.12 -81.13 50.65
CA ARG A 134 26.76 -80.69 51.05
C ARG A 134 25.94 -80.04 49.91
N SER A 135 26.29 -80.28 48.64
CA SER A 135 25.47 -79.81 47.51
C SER A 135 24.15 -80.56 47.43
N SER A 136 23.10 -79.86 47.00
CA SER A 136 21.72 -80.32 47.03
C SER A 136 21.01 -79.99 45.71
N ALA A 137 20.83 -80.99 44.87
CA ALA A 137 19.92 -80.97 43.71
C ALA A 137 18.62 -81.68 44.12
N SER A 138 17.60 -80.90 44.48
CA SER A 138 16.34 -81.39 45.07
C SER A 138 15.11 -81.04 44.24
N GLY A 139 15.29 -80.73 42.96
CA GLY A 139 14.22 -80.48 42.00
C GLY A 139 14.47 -81.25 40.70
N GLN A 140 13.40 -81.56 39.97
CA GLN A 140 13.45 -82.31 38.71
C GLN A 140 14.44 -81.67 37.71
N TYR A 141 15.32 -82.50 37.14
CA TYR A 141 16.41 -82.13 36.23
C TYR A 141 17.45 -81.14 36.80
N ALA A 142 17.47 -80.89 38.10
CA ALA A 142 18.33 -79.87 38.70
C ALA A 142 19.82 -80.28 38.75
N VAL A 143 20.72 -79.29 38.67
CA VAL A 143 22.18 -79.47 38.73
C VAL A 143 22.78 -78.59 39.84
N ALA A 144 23.44 -79.20 40.83
CA ALA A 144 24.08 -78.50 41.96
C ALA A 144 25.57 -78.87 42.08
N LEU A 145 26.48 -78.00 41.65
CA LEU A 145 27.93 -78.27 41.60
C LEU A 145 28.70 -77.26 42.47
N GLY A 146 29.22 -77.71 43.61
CA GLY A 146 30.02 -76.88 44.52
C GLY A 146 29.93 -77.29 45.99
N GLN A 147 30.54 -76.51 46.87
CA GLN A 147 30.25 -76.56 48.31
C GLN A 147 28.94 -75.83 48.59
N ASP A 148 28.00 -76.45 49.32
CA ASP A 148 26.70 -75.86 49.71
C ASP A 148 25.83 -75.33 48.54
N ALA A 149 26.13 -75.72 47.31
CA ALA A 149 25.33 -75.35 46.13
C ALA A 149 23.94 -76.00 46.21
N LYS A 150 22.87 -75.21 46.08
CA LYS A 150 21.48 -75.66 46.26
C LYS A 150 20.62 -75.35 45.03
N ALA A 151 20.37 -76.37 44.21
CA ALA A 151 19.41 -76.33 43.11
C ALA A 151 18.10 -77.02 43.53
N SER A 152 17.08 -76.23 43.86
CA SER A 152 15.82 -76.70 44.45
C SER A 152 14.56 -76.32 43.65
N GLY A 153 14.72 -75.52 42.59
CA GLY A 153 13.65 -75.27 41.62
C GLY A 153 13.39 -76.48 40.71
N THR A 154 12.14 -76.67 40.29
CA THR A 154 11.77 -77.72 39.33
C THR A 154 12.11 -77.32 37.89
N GLY A 155 12.21 -78.32 37.00
CA GLY A 155 12.31 -78.11 35.54
C GLY A 155 13.70 -77.76 35.01
N GLY A 156 14.77 -78.01 35.78
CA GLY A 156 16.16 -77.77 35.35
C GLY A 156 16.86 -76.60 36.04
N ALA A 157 16.61 -76.40 37.34
CA ALA A 157 17.35 -75.41 38.13
C ALA A 157 18.86 -75.74 38.20
N MET A 158 19.73 -74.75 37.97
CA MET A 158 21.18 -74.92 38.01
C MET A 158 21.85 -74.02 39.06
N ALA A 159 22.62 -74.60 39.98
CA ALA A 159 23.42 -73.90 41.00
C ALA A 159 24.89 -74.33 40.92
N LEU A 160 25.75 -73.48 40.33
CA LEU A 160 27.15 -73.77 40.06
C LEU A 160 28.07 -72.80 40.82
N GLY A 161 28.78 -73.32 41.83
CA GLY A 161 29.76 -72.62 42.65
C GLY A 161 29.38 -72.55 44.14
N SER A 162 30.32 -72.12 44.99
CA SER A 162 30.18 -72.22 46.46
C SER A 162 29.04 -71.36 47.00
N GLY A 163 28.15 -71.95 47.79
CA GLY A 163 27.00 -71.30 48.42
C GLY A 163 25.95 -70.74 47.46
N THR A 164 25.92 -71.21 46.20
CA THR A 164 24.92 -70.76 45.21
C THR A 164 23.54 -71.32 45.51
N ILE A 165 22.50 -70.53 45.24
CA ILE A 165 21.10 -70.93 45.43
C ILE A 165 20.33 -70.68 44.13
N SER A 166 19.76 -71.74 43.56
CA SER A 166 18.84 -71.71 42.45
C SER A 166 17.54 -72.39 42.90
N SER A 167 16.55 -71.58 43.29
CA SER A 167 15.29 -72.07 43.90
C SER A 167 14.05 -71.78 43.08
N GLY A 168 14.16 -70.97 42.03
CA GLY A 168 13.06 -70.74 41.09
C GLY A 168 12.95 -71.84 40.04
N VAL A 169 11.74 -72.07 39.54
CA VAL A 169 11.49 -72.97 38.38
C VAL A 169 12.37 -72.55 37.21
N ASN A 170 13.10 -73.48 36.58
CA ASN A 170 14.00 -73.22 35.45
C ASN A 170 15.05 -72.09 35.69
N SER A 171 15.50 -71.87 36.93
CA SER A 171 16.42 -70.77 37.27
C SER A 171 17.91 -71.17 37.22
N VAL A 172 18.80 -70.19 37.06
CA VAL A 172 20.26 -70.40 36.91
C VAL A 172 21.03 -69.49 37.86
N ALA A 173 21.86 -70.07 38.73
CA ALA A 173 22.78 -69.38 39.61
C ALA A 173 24.23 -69.87 39.33
N LEU A 174 25.13 -68.96 38.96
CA LEU A 174 26.53 -69.25 38.64
C LEU A 174 27.45 -68.23 39.30
N GLY A 175 28.36 -68.67 40.17
CA GLY A 175 29.30 -67.80 40.90
C GLY A 175 29.55 -68.25 42.33
N VAL A 176 30.05 -67.38 43.20
CA VAL A 176 30.07 -67.63 44.65
C VAL A 176 28.92 -66.85 45.29
N GLN A 177 28.06 -67.52 46.05
CA GLN A 177 26.85 -66.95 46.68
C GLN A 177 25.92 -66.20 45.70
N ALA A 178 25.83 -66.67 44.45
CA ALA A 178 24.82 -66.21 43.50
C ALA A 178 23.44 -66.78 43.87
N ASN A 179 22.39 -65.95 43.82
CA ASN A 179 21.03 -66.28 44.25
C ASN A 179 20.02 -66.02 43.12
N ALA A 180 19.50 -67.08 42.51
CA ALA A 180 18.40 -67.04 41.54
C ALA A 180 17.14 -67.64 42.19
N THR A 181 16.27 -66.78 42.73
CA THR A 181 15.10 -67.21 43.51
C THR A 181 13.78 -67.03 42.76
N GLY A 182 13.73 -66.20 41.73
CA GLY A 182 12.56 -66.03 40.85
C GLY A 182 12.43 -67.15 39.81
N ALA A 183 11.21 -67.47 39.39
CA ALA A 183 10.99 -68.41 38.29
C ALA A 183 11.59 -67.86 36.98
N GLY A 184 12.40 -68.66 36.28
CA GLY A 184 13.15 -68.27 35.10
C GLY A 184 14.26 -67.25 35.34
N ALA A 185 14.65 -67.00 36.60
CA ALA A 185 15.66 -66.01 36.94
C ALA A 185 17.09 -66.51 36.68
N SER A 186 18.00 -65.60 36.30
CA SER A 186 19.41 -65.88 36.02
C SER A 186 20.33 -64.96 36.83
N ALA A 187 21.03 -65.51 37.83
CA ALA A 187 22.03 -64.81 38.64
C ALA A 187 23.45 -65.30 38.30
N LEU A 188 24.19 -64.49 37.55
CA LEU A 188 25.49 -64.82 36.96
C LEU A 188 26.57 -63.88 37.50
N GLY A 189 27.23 -64.27 38.59
CA GLY A 189 28.30 -63.51 39.24
C GLY A 189 28.32 -63.67 40.75
N THR A 190 29.47 -63.37 41.37
CA THR A 190 29.62 -63.42 42.83
C THR A 190 28.68 -62.44 43.53
N PHE A 191 27.88 -62.91 44.49
CA PHE A 191 26.80 -62.15 45.14
C PHE A 191 25.71 -61.58 44.20
N ALA A 192 25.58 -62.08 42.96
CA ALA A 192 24.48 -61.66 42.08
C ALA A 192 23.12 -62.15 42.62
N LEU A 193 22.09 -61.31 42.57
CA LEU A 193 20.75 -61.60 43.08
C LEU A 193 19.70 -61.36 41.99
N ALA A 194 19.07 -62.43 41.49
CA ALA A 194 17.95 -62.39 40.56
C ALA A 194 16.71 -62.96 41.26
N SER A 195 15.90 -62.09 41.87
CA SER A 195 14.74 -62.50 42.69
C SER A 195 13.39 -62.29 42.00
N GLY A 196 13.32 -61.51 40.92
CA GLY A 196 12.11 -61.34 40.12
C GLY A 196 11.89 -62.49 39.12
N GLY A 197 10.65 -62.70 38.69
CA GLY A 197 10.33 -63.64 37.61
C GLY A 197 10.97 -63.21 36.29
N ASN A 198 11.61 -64.14 35.57
CA ASN A 198 12.38 -63.89 34.34
C ASN A 198 13.46 -62.79 34.48
N SER A 199 13.93 -62.50 35.69
CA SER A 199 14.95 -61.47 35.94
C SER A 199 16.36 -61.96 35.62
N THR A 200 17.25 -61.03 35.23
CA THR A 200 18.66 -61.34 34.95
C THR A 200 19.60 -60.40 35.72
N ALA A 201 20.45 -60.96 36.57
CA ALA A 201 21.51 -60.25 37.29
C ALA A 201 22.88 -60.78 36.83
N LEU A 202 23.64 -59.99 36.07
CA LEU A 202 24.92 -60.36 35.46
C LEU A 202 26.05 -59.44 35.95
N GLY A 203 26.90 -59.95 36.83
CA GLY A 203 28.04 -59.23 37.42
C GLY A 203 28.04 -59.26 38.94
N VAL A 204 29.19 -58.92 39.53
CA VAL A 204 29.39 -58.98 40.98
C VAL A 204 28.45 -58.01 41.71
N SER A 205 27.72 -58.52 42.71
CA SER A 205 26.73 -57.76 43.48
C SER A 205 25.63 -57.08 42.64
N SER A 206 25.38 -57.54 41.41
CA SER A 206 24.24 -57.08 40.61
C SER A 206 22.91 -57.58 41.20
N MET A 207 21.86 -56.76 41.15
CA MET A 207 20.55 -57.07 41.76
C MET A 207 19.41 -56.76 40.80
N ALA A 208 18.70 -57.80 40.35
CA ALA A 208 17.48 -57.71 39.55
C ALA A 208 16.31 -58.25 40.38
N SER A 209 15.57 -57.35 41.05
CA SER A 209 14.63 -57.73 42.11
C SER A 209 13.16 -57.82 41.68
N ALA A 210 12.82 -57.31 40.50
CA ALA A 210 11.46 -57.27 39.96
C ALA A 210 11.30 -58.09 38.68
N ASN A 211 10.06 -58.36 38.28
CA ASN A 211 9.77 -59.19 37.10
C ASN A 211 10.32 -58.54 35.82
N TYR A 212 10.93 -59.36 34.96
CA TYR A 212 11.62 -58.98 33.72
C TYR A 212 12.77 -57.96 33.90
N ALA A 213 13.18 -57.65 35.14
CA ALA A 213 14.26 -56.71 35.41
C ALA A 213 15.62 -57.28 35.01
N THR A 214 16.49 -56.43 34.46
CA THR A 214 17.83 -56.81 33.99
C THR A 214 18.88 -55.88 34.58
N ALA A 215 19.76 -56.40 35.43
CA ALA A 215 20.89 -55.69 36.03
C ALA A 215 22.21 -56.26 35.51
N ILE A 216 23.06 -55.43 34.91
CA ILE A 216 24.35 -55.83 34.31
C ILE A 216 25.46 -54.94 34.86
N SER A 217 26.65 -55.51 35.11
CA SER A 217 27.84 -54.89 35.72
C SER A 217 27.86 -54.86 37.25
N TRP A 218 28.97 -54.36 37.83
CA TRP A 218 29.20 -54.34 39.27
C TRP A 218 28.20 -53.45 40.02
N GLY A 219 27.49 -54.02 41.00
CA GLY A 219 26.60 -53.28 41.90
C GLY A 219 25.40 -52.59 41.24
N SER A 220 25.02 -52.95 40.02
CA SER A 220 23.82 -52.41 39.36
C SER A 220 22.54 -52.96 39.98
N VAL A 221 21.49 -52.14 40.00
CA VAL A 221 20.21 -52.44 40.65
C VAL A 221 19.05 -52.14 39.69
N ALA A 222 18.34 -53.18 39.26
CA ALA A 222 17.10 -53.10 38.49
C ALA A 222 15.94 -53.55 39.39
N SER A 223 15.22 -52.60 39.96
CA SER A 223 14.18 -52.85 40.98
C SER A 223 12.75 -52.51 40.53
N GLY A 224 12.59 -51.88 39.36
CA GLY A 224 11.28 -51.72 38.72
C GLY A 224 10.94 -52.90 37.80
N GLY A 225 9.66 -53.18 37.60
CA GLY A 225 9.23 -54.15 36.57
C GLY A 225 9.73 -53.71 35.18
N ASN A 226 10.16 -54.67 34.35
CA ASN A 226 10.73 -54.43 33.02
C ASN A 226 11.98 -53.50 32.98
N SER A 227 12.59 -53.18 34.13
CA SER A 227 13.68 -52.18 34.19
C SER A 227 15.03 -52.72 33.73
N PHE A 228 15.89 -51.84 33.18
CA PHE A 228 17.23 -52.18 32.72
C PHE A 228 18.29 -51.29 33.40
N ALA A 229 19.21 -51.90 34.15
CA ALA A 229 20.33 -51.21 34.82
C ALA A 229 21.68 -51.71 34.29
N GLY A 230 22.30 -50.96 33.36
CA GLY A 230 23.56 -51.30 32.70
C GLY A 230 24.71 -50.38 33.06
N GLY A 231 25.55 -50.75 34.02
CA GLY A 231 26.74 -49.99 34.39
C GLY A 231 27.07 -50.03 35.88
N ARG A 232 28.27 -49.59 36.25
CA ARG A 232 28.74 -49.66 37.65
C ARG A 232 27.84 -48.81 38.56
N GLN A 233 27.13 -49.45 39.49
CA GLN A 233 26.14 -48.82 40.38
C GLN A 233 25.00 -48.08 39.64
N ALA A 234 24.64 -48.48 38.41
CA ALA A 234 23.43 -47.99 37.75
C ALA A 234 22.19 -48.45 38.52
N LYS A 235 21.18 -47.58 38.69
CA LYS A 235 19.94 -47.87 39.40
C LYS A 235 18.72 -47.55 38.54
N ALA A 236 18.01 -48.59 38.08
CA ALA A 236 16.73 -48.49 37.40
C ALA A 236 15.62 -48.84 38.39
N GLY A 237 15.04 -47.81 39.02
CA GLY A 237 14.11 -47.91 40.13
C GLY A 237 12.64 -47.97 39.72
N GLY A 238 12.26 -47.25 38.67
CA GLY A 238 10.89 -47.16 38.19
C GLY A 238 10.51 -48.31 37.25
N VAL A 239 9.20 -48.56 37.10
CA VAL A 239 8.67 -49.51 36.11
C VAL A 239 9.00 -49.00 34.71
N ASP A 240 9.39 -49.91 33.80
CA ASP A 240 9.86 -49.62 32.43
C ASP A 240 11.05 -48.62 32.37
N SER A 241 11.82 -48.46 33.45
CA SER A 241 12.94 -47.50 33.51
C SER A 241 14.26 -48.06 33.00
N ILE A 242 15.11 -47.18 32.43
CA ILE A 242 16.40 -47.52 31.84
C ILE A 242 17.50 -46.67 32.47
N ALA A 243 18.43 -47.28 33.22
CA ALA A 243 19.62 -46.63 33.76
C ALA A 243 20.88 -47.21 33.12
N ILE A 244 21.62 -46.43 32.32
CA ILE A 244 22.85 -46.88 31.66
C ILE A 244 23.98 -45.90 31.94
N GLY A 245 25.07 -46.40 32.53
CA GLY A 245 26.24 -45.60 32.90
C GLY A 245 26.64 -45.78 34.37
N THR A 246 27.76 -45.17 34.76
CA THR A 246 28.25 -45.25 36.14
C THR A 246 27.42 -44.32 37.04
N GLN A 247 26.78 -44.87 38.07
CA GLN A 247 25.86 -44.15 38.98
C GLN A 247 24.71 -43.43 38.26
N ALA A 248 24.27 -43.93 37.09
CA ALA A 248 23.03 -43.47 36.47
C ALA A 248 21.83 -43.87 37.34
N ASN A 249 20.89 -42.95 37.60
CA ASN A 249 19.72 -43.18 38.43
C ASN A 249 18.43 -42.84 37.66
N SER A 250 17.63 -43.85 37.34
CA SER A 250 16.33 -43.72 36.67
C SER A 250 15.24 -44.16 37.64
N ALA A 251 14.68 -43.23 38.41
CA ALA A 251 13.79 -43.54 39.53
C ALA A 251 12.30 -43.47 39.19
N GLY A 252 11.90 -42.65 38.20
CA GLY A 252 10.50 -42.51 37.78
C GLY A 252 10.03 -43.61 36.83
N ILE A 253 8.71 -43.77 36.71
CA ILE A 253 8.07 -44.70 35.77
C ILE A 253 8.35 -44.25 34.33
N GLY A 254 8.74 -45.18 33.45
CA GLY A 254 9.09 -44.89 32.06
C GLY A 254 10.25 -43.90 31.88
N SER A 255 11.08 -43.73 32.91
CA SER A 255 12.23 -42.79 32.88
C SER A 255 13.46 -43.41 32.21
N ALA A 256 14.34 -42.57 31.67
CA ALA A 256 15.63 -43.00 31.10
C ALA A 256 16.79 -42.12 31.56
N ALA A 257 17.78 -42.70 32.25
CA ALA A 257 19.03 -42.06 32.67
C ALA A 257 20.23 -42.69 31.94
N LEU A 258 20.78 -41.99 30.93
CA LEU A 258 21.90 -42.45 30.10
C LEU A 258 23.13 -41.54 30.26
N GLY A 259 24.12 -41.97 31.06
CA GLY A 259 25.34 -41.20 31.30
C GLY A 259 26.02 -41.53 32.63
N ASN A 260 27.21 -40.97 32.85
CA ASN A 260 27.83 -40.97 34.18
C ASN A 260 27.12 -39.93 35.05
N LEU A 261 26.59 -40.32 36.22
CA LEU A 261 25.83 -39.46 37.15
C LEU A 261 24.55 -38.84 36.56
N SER A 262 23.97 -39.40 35.49
CA SER A 262 22.66 -38.94 35.00
C SER A 262 21.55 -39.32 35.98
N ASN A 263 20.57 -38.44 36.16
CA ASN A 263 19.50 -38.61 37.15
C ASN A 263 18.13 -38.25 36.55
N ALA A 264 17.36 -39.27 36.15
CA ALA A 264 15.97 -39.16 35.71
C ALA A 264 15.05 -39.58 36.86
N SER A 265 14.63 -38.61 37.68
CA SER A 265 14.02 -38.89 39.00
C SER A 265 12.49 -38.83 39.04
N ALA A 266 11.85 -38.25 38.02
CA ALA A 266 10.40 -38.16 37.88
C ALA A 266 9.86 -39.04 36.74
N ASP A 267 8.54 -39.25 36.71
CA ASP A 267 7.89 -40.09 35.70
C ASP A 267 8.04 -39.48 34.30
N PHE A 268 8.28 -40.35 33.31
CA PHE A 268 8.58 -40.03 31.91
C PHE A 268 9.79 -39.10 31.71
N ALA A 269 10.63 -38.92 32.73
CA ALA A 269 11.81 -38.07 32.65
C ALA A 269 12.94 -38.71 31.85
N VAL A 270 13.58 -37.95 30.97
CA VAL A 270 14.76 -38.37 30.21
C VAL A 270 15.97 -37.53 30.63
N ALA A 271 17.05 -38.17 31.08
CA ALA A 271 18.32 -37.55 31.44
C ALA A 271 19.48 -38.22 30.68
N PHE A 272 20.04 -37.55 29.68
CA PHE A 272 21.10 -38.08 28.82
C PHE A 272 22.32 -37.16 28.83
N GLY A 273 23.46 -37.66 29.29
CA GLY A 273 24.70 -36.89 29.42
C GLY A 273 25.36 -37.04 30.81
N ASN A 274 26.59 -36.55 30.95
CA ASN A 274 27.27 -36.56 32.24
C ASN A 274 26.64 -35.56 33.20
N GLY A 275 26.17 -36.01 34.37
CA GLY A 275 25.51 -35.14 35.35
C GLY A 275 24.22 -34.50 34.86
N ALA A 276 23.58 -35.03 33.80
CA ALA A 276 22.28 -34.54 33.34
C ALA A 276 21.20 -34.85 34.40
N VAL A 277 20.38 -33.86 34.76
CA VAL A 277 19.32 -33.99 35.77
C VAL A 277 17.97 -33.69 35.14
N SER A 278 17.07 -34.67 35.17
CA SER A 278 15.70 -34.57 34.73
C SER A 278 14.78 -34.96 35.90
N SER A 279 14.04 -33.99 36.44
CA SER A 279 13.34 -34.13 37.73
C SER A 279 11.93 -33.54 37.76
N GLY A 280 11.46 -32.94 36.67
CA GLY A 280 10.04 -32.70 36.45
C GLY A 280 9.38 -33.86 35.72
N THR A 281 8.08 -34.09 35.97
CA THR A 281 7.30 -35.08 35.21
C THR A 281 7.32 -34.75 33.72
N GLY A 282 7.66 -35.73 32.87
CA GLY A 282 7.79 -35.56 31.42
C GLY A 282 8.88 -34.59 30.97
N SER A 283 9.89 -34.32 31.81
CA SER A 283 10.99 -33.41 31.46
C SER A 283 12.13 -34.11 30.72
N VAL A 284 12.89 -33.34 29.92
CA VAL A 284 13.97 -33.86 29.07
C VAL A 284 15.24 -33.03 29.30
N ALA A 285 16.28 -33.64 29.84
CA ALA A 285 17.62 -33.07 29.99
C ALA A 285 18.61 -33.84 29.11
N LEU A 286 19.14 -33.21 28.06
CA LEU A 286 20.06 -33.82 27.10
C LEU A 286 21.30 -32.93 26.92
N GLY A 287 22.42 -33.36 27.50
CA GLY A 287 23.68 -32.61 27.53
C GLY A 287 24.43 -32.79 28.85
N SER A 288 25.75 -32.57 28.85
CA SER A 288 26.53 -32.59 30.09
C SER A 288 26.08 -31.44 31.01
N GLY A 289 25.73 -31.72 32.26
CA GLY A 289 25.21 -30.71 33.21
C GLY A 289 23.85 -30.10 32.85
N ALA A 290 23.12 -30.64 31.87
CA ALA A 290 21.78 -30.16 31.53
C ALA A 290 20.80 -30.42 32.68
N GLN A 291 19.94 -29.46 33.01
CA GLN A 291 19.02 -29.50 34.15
C GLN A 291 17.59 -29.13 33.71
N ALA A 292 16.72 -30.14 33.60
CA ALA A 292 15.29 -29.97 33.39
C ALA A 292 14.55 -30.32 34.71
N THR A 293 14.25 -29.31 35.53
CA THR A 293 13.65 -29.52 36.87
C THR A 293 12.18 -29.14 36.94
N GLY A 294 11.67 -28.42 35.94
CA GLY A 294 10.25 -28.10 35.83
C GLY A 294 9.43 -29.21 35.15
N ILE A 295 8.13 -29.27 35.48
CA ILE A 295 7.16 -30.17 34.80
C ILE A 295 7.16 -29.87 33.30
N SER A 296 7.30 -30.90 32.47
CA SER A 296 7.40 -30.79 31.00
C SER A 296 8.51 -29.85 30.49
N ALA A 297 9.53 -29.59 31.31
CA ALA A 297 10.65 -28.73 30.93
C ALA A 297 11.62 -29.47 29.98
N THR A 298 12.22 -28.74 29.04
CA THR A 298 13.20 -29.28 28.09
C THR A 298 14.51 -28.49 28.18
N ALA A 299 15.60 -29.14 28.60
CA ALA A 299 16.96 -28.61 28.64
C ALA A 299 17.87 -29.39 27.70
N LEU A 300 18.23 -28.82 26.54
CA LEU A 300 19.05 -29.46 25.51
C LEU A 300 20.32 -28.63 25.27
N GLY A 301 21.46 -29.08 25.77
CA GLY A 301 22.75 -28.39 25.66
C GLY A 301 23.63 -28.58 26.90
N ASN A 302 24.93 -28.28 26.78
CA ASN A 302 25.81 -28.31 27.94
C ASN A 302 25.41 -27.17 28.91
N ASN A 303 25.16 -27.51 30.17
CA ASN A 303 24.67 -26.58 31.20
C ASN A 303 23.40 -25.81 30.80
N ALA A 304 22.52 -26.39 29.97
CA ALA A 304 21.19 -25.82 29.73
C ALA A 304 20.31 -25.99 30.99
N LEU A 305 19.64 -24.93 31.44
CA LEU A 305 18.79 -24.90 32.63
C LEU A 305 17.34 -24.57 32.25
N ALA A 306 16.45 -25.55 32.35
CA ALA A 306 14.99 -25.38 32.21
C ALA A 306 14.33 -25.72 33.54
N THR A 307 14.27 -24.74 34.46
CA THR A 307 14.00 -25.01 35.88
C THR A 307 12.54 -24.85 36.31
N ALA A 308 11.71 -24.23 35.46
CA ALA A 308 10.28 -23.98 35.72
C ALA A 308 9.36 -24.76 34.77
N ALA A 309 8.07 -24.84 35.09
CA ALA A 309 7.11 -25.63 34.32
C ALA A 309 6.98 -25.14 32.87
N GLN A 310 6.99 -26.07 31.91
CA GLN A 310 6.96 -25.83 30.46
C GLN A 310 8.13 -24.97 29.93
N ALA A 311 9.19 -24.77 30.72
CA ALA A 311 10.35 -24.02 30.29
C ALA A 311 11.17 -24.80 29.23
N THR A 312 11.67 -24.10 28.21
CA THR A 312 12.51 -24.68 27.15
C THR A 312 13.84 -23.95 27.07
N ALA A 313 14.94 -24.62 27.40
CA ALA A 313 16.30 -24.13 27.27
C ALA A 313 17.06 -24.98 26.24
N LEU A 314 17.51 -24.38 25.14
CA LEU A 314 18.17 -25.05 24.02
C LEU A 314 19.48 -24.35 23.67
N GLY A 315 20.62 -24.90 24.06
CA GLY A 315 21.96 -24.42 23.73
C GLY A 315 22.92 -24.39 24.92
N LEU A 316 24.17 -23.95 24.68
CA LEU A 316 25.22 -23.88 25.71
C LEU A 316 24.86 -22.78 26.73
N GLY A 317 24.67 -23.16 28.00
CA GLY A 317 24.35 -22.20 29.07
C GLY A 317 22.98 -21.52 28.95
N ALA A 318 22.10 -21.99 28.05
CA ALA A 318 20.76 -21.44 27.90
C ALA A 318 19.96 -21.61 29.20
N THR A 319 19.32 -20.54 29.68
CA THR A 319 18.60 -20.51 30.96
C THR A 319 17.15 -20.06 30.74
N ALA A 320 16.19 -20.96 30.95
CA ALA A 320 14.76 -20.70 30.99
C ALA A 320 14.25 -21.03 32.41
N SER A 321 14.14 -20.01 33.27
CA SER A 321 13.92 -20.20 34.71
C SER A 321 12.53 -19.81 35.22
N ALA A 322 11.61 -19.49 34.32
CA ALA A 322 10.23 -19.12 34.63
C ALA A 322 9.21 -19.90 33.78
N THR A 323 7.95 -19.90 34.22
CA THR A 323 6.88 -20.70 33.60
C THR A 323 6.70 -20.36 32.12
N SER A 324 6.69 -21.39 31.27
CA SER A 324 6.59 -21.27 29.81
C SER A 324 7.64 -20.37 29.14
N ALA A 325 8.78 -20.13 29.82
CA ALA A 325 9.88 -19.35 29.25
C ALA A 325 10.65 -20.16 28.19
N VAL A 326 11.12 -19.49 27.14
CA VAL A 326 11.84 -20.09 26.01
C VAL A 326 13.20 -19.40 25.87
N ALA A 327 14.29 -20.15 25.97
CA ALA A 327 15.66 -19.67 25.86
C ALA A 327 16.42 -20.52 24.82
N ILE A 328 16.66 -20.00 23.61
CA ILE A 328 17.30 -20.74 22.51
C ILE A 328 18.60 -20.07 22.04
N GLY A 329 19.74 -20.70 22.33
CA GLY A 329 21.07 -20.30 21.84
C GLY A 329 22.14 -20.33 22.94
N THR A 330 23.18 -19.50 22.81
CA THR A 330 24.34 -19.52 23.72
C THR A 330 24.22 -18.45 24.80
N ASN A 331 24.31 -18.84 26.07
CA ASN A 331 24.20 -17.96 27.26
C ASN A 331 22.95 -17.05 27.26
N VAL A 332 21.86 -17.53 26.64
CA VAL A 332 20.56 -16.83 26.60
C VAL A 332 19.83 -16.99 27.93
N SER A 333 19.07 -15.98 28.33
CA SER A 333 18.42 -15.92 29.65
C SER A 333 16.97 -15.43 29.55
N ALA A 334 16.01 -16.34 29.67
CA ALA A 334 14.59 -16.06 29.78
C ALA A 334 14.15 -16.31 31.24
N THR A 335 14.00 -15.23 32.01
CA THR A 335 13.89 -15.29 33.49
C THR A 335 12.52 -14.90 34.03
N SER A 336 11.59 -14.50 33.16
CA SER A 336 10.21 -14.13 33.50
C SER A 336 9.18 -14.98 32.75
N ALA A 337 7.95 -15.04 33.27
CA ALA A 337 6.90 -15.90 32.73
C ALA A 337 6.56 -15.54 31.28
N GLU A 338 6.37 -16.56 30.44
CA GLU A 338 6.11 -16.43 29.00
C GLU A 338 7.20 -15.66 28.20
N ALA A 339 8.37 -15.41 28.78
CA ALA A 339 9.46 -14.68 28.10
C ALA A 339 10.18 -15.55 27.07
N VAL A 340 10.60 -14.94 25.95
CA VAL A 340 11.30 -15.58 24.84
C VAL A 340 12.65 -14.89 24.61
N ALA A 341 13.75 -15.59 24.90
CA ALA A 341 15.11 -15.17 24.57
C ALA A 341 15.71 -16.09 23.49
N MET A 342 16.22 -15.55 22.39
CA MET A 342 16.85 -16.33 21.32
C MET A 342 18.12 -15.65 20.80
N GLY A 343 19.19 -16.42 20.52
CA GLY A 343 20.43 -15.95 19.92
C GLY A 343 21.67 -16.13 20.82
N THR A 344 22.48 -15.08 21.02
CA THR A 344 23.71 -15.17 21.85
C THR A 344 23.71 -14.06 22.90
N ASN A 345 23.83 -14.39 24.18
CA ASN A 345 23.71 -13.47 25.30
C ASN A 345 22.39 -12.65 25.32
N ALA A 346 21.33 -13.13 24.65
CA ALA A 346 20.03 -12.48 24.65
C ALA A 346 19.33 -12.66 26.00
N VAL A 347 18.80 -11.57 26.56
CA VAL A 347 18.14 -11.53 27.86
C VAL A 347 16.69 -11.07 27.71
N ALA A 348 15.75 -11.86 28.19
CA ALA A 348 14.34 -11.53 28.33
C ALA A 348 13.96 -11.66 29.82
N ALA A 349 13.89 -10.51 30.51
CA ALA A 349 13.69 -10.41 31.95
C ALA A 349 12.31 -9.84 32.35
N GLY A 350 11.56 -9.28 31.40
CA GLY A 350 10.18 -8.84 31.61
C GLY A 350 9.15 -9.96 31.42
N GLY A 351 7.96 -9.80 32.02
CA GLY A 351 6.82 -10.67 31.70
C GLY A 351 6.54 -10.63 30.19
N LYS A 352 6.31 -11.79 29.56
CA LYS A 352 6.03 -11.91 28.11
C LYS A 352 7.06 -11.21 27.20
N ALA A 353 8.26 -10.90 27.70
CA ALA A 353 9.25 -10.12 26.96
C ALA A 353 9.91 -10.97 25.85
N VAL A 354 10.24 -10.35 24.73
CA VAL A 354 10.81 -11.03 23.55
C VAL A 354 12.17 -10.41 23.22
N SER A 355 13.24 -11.18 23.30
CA SER A 355 14.62 -10.75 23.02
C SER A 355 15.25 -11.69 21.99
N ILE A 356 15.42 -11.26 20.74
CA ILE A 356 15.83 -12.11 19.62
C ILE A 356 17.04 -11.51 18.90
N GLY A 357 18.20 -12.14 19.05
CA GLY A 357 19.45 -11.80 18.38
C GLY A 357 20.67 -11.85 19.30
N SER A 358 21.68 -11.03 19.04
CA SER A 358 22.92 -11.01 19.83
C SER A 358 22.88 -9.84 20.83
N GLY A 359 23.22 -10.09 22.09
CA GLY A 359 23.35 -9.06 23.14
C GLY A 359 22.08 -8.28 23.51
N ASN A 360 20.92 -8.61 22.94
CA ASN A 360 19.67 -7.88 23.19
C ASN A 360 19.18 -8.05 24.62
N THR A 361 18.61 -6.99 25.20
CA THR A 361 17.97 -7.03 26.52
C THR A 361 16.56 -6.45 26.45
N ALA A 362 15.55 -7.27 26.76
CA ALA A 362 14.15 -6.86 26.93
C ALA A 362 13.75 -7.03 28.40
N TYR A 363 13.48 -5.92 29.10
CA TYR A 363 13.22 -5.89 30.54
C TYR A 363 11.76 -5.60 30.91
N GLY A 364 11.05 -4.76 30.15
CA GLY A 364 9.67 -4.40 30.47
C GLY A 364 8.67 -5.53 30.20
N ASP A 365 7.51 -5.48 30.86
CA ASP A 365 6.39 -6.38 30.55
C ASP A 365 5.91 -6.15 29.10
N GLY A 366 5.84 -7.21 28.29
CA GLY A 366 5.59 -7.15 26.85
C GLY A 366 6.66 -6.41 26.02
N ALA A 367 7.85 -6.14 26.58
CA ALA A 367 8.92 -5.46 25.84
C ALA A 367 9.54 -6.37 24.76
N VAL A 368 9.92 -5.77 23.63
CA VAL A 368 10.46 -6.50 22.46
C VAL A 368 11.80 -5.89 22.03
N ALA A 369 12.83 -6.72 21.89
CA ALA A 369 14.15 -6.36 21.40
C ALA A 369 14.63 -7.33 20.32
N ILE A 370 14.76 -6.87 19.07
CA ILE A 370 15.12 -7.70 17.91
C ILE A 370 16.33 -7.09 17.18
N GLY A 371 17.37 -7.87 16.90
CA GLY A 371 18.60 -7.43 16.22
C GLY A 371 19.88 -7.62 17.04
N ASP A 372 20.85 -6.69 16.97
CA ASP A 372 22.17 -6.86 17.59
C ASP A 372 22.92 -5.53 17.83
N PRO A 373 23.32 -5.20 19.07
CA PRO A 373 22.58 -5.38 20.32
C PRO A 373 21.58 -4.23 20.53
N SER A 374 20.42 -4.48 21.13
CA SER A 374 19.40 -3.46 21.40
C SER A 374 18.72 -3.64 22.77
N TYR A 375 18.25 -2.54 23.36
CA TYR A 375 17.80 -2.46 24.76
C TYR A 375 16.39 -1.88 24.88
N ALA A 376 15.41 -2.71 25.25
CA ALA A 376 14.02 -2.30 25.51
C ALA A 376 13.68 -2.41 27.01
N SER A 377 13.53 -1.27 27.67
CA SER A 377 13.46 -1.23 29.14
C SER A 377 12.04 -1.09 29.70
N GLY A 378 11.19 -0.27 29.07
CA GLY A 378 9.84 -0.02 29.56
C GLY A 378 8.79 -1.06 29.14
N THR A 379 7.67 -1.08 29.86
CA THR A 379 6.49 -1.88 29.51
C THR A 379 6.02 -1.55 28.10
N GLY A 380 5.86 -2.55 27.24
CA GLY A 380 5.49 -2.41 25.83
C GLY A 380 6.51 -1.63 24.97
N ALA A 381 7.75 -1.45 25.44
CA ALA A 381 8.80 -0.82 24.62
C ALA A 381 9.25 -1.76 23.48
N PHE A 382 9.56 -1.19 22.32
CA PHE A 382 9.99 -1.94 21.13
C PHE A 382 11.33 -1.41 20.60
N VAL A 383 12.30 -2.29 20.39
CA VAL A 383 13.54 -1.98 19.66
C VAL A 383 13.79 -2.98 18.54
N GLY A 384 14.14 -2.46 17.36
CA GLY A 384 14.33 -3.28 16.16
C GLY A 384 15.52 -2.82 15.33
N GLY A 385 16.50 -3.70 15.12
CA GLY A 385 17.75 -3.44 14.39
C GLY A 385 18.98 -3.42 15.31
N ALA A 386 19.96 -2.57 15.01
CA ALA A 386 21.26 -2.57 15.70
C ALA A 386 21.46 -1.36 16.63
N ASN A 387 22.08 -1.54 17.80
CA ASN A 387 22.44 -0.48 18.75
C ASN A 387 21.26 0.40 19.22
N ASN A 388 20.01 -0.06 19.14
CA ASN A 388 18.85 0.77 19.47
C ASN A 388 18.52 0.72 20.96
N ILE A 389 18.05 1.85 21.49
CA ILE A 389 17.82 2.07 22.92
C ILE A 389 16.42 2.65 23.12
N ALA A 390 15.59 1.98 23.92
CA ALA A 390 14.29 2.45 24.38
C ALA A 390 14.22 2.39 25.92
N ASN A 391 14.78 3.40 26.58
CA ASN A 391 14.94 3.51 28.03
C ASN A 391 15.06 4.98 28.48
N SER A 392 14.75 5.29 29.74
CA SER A 392 14.58 6.68 30.21
C SER A 392 15.89 7.47 30.43
N ASP A 393 17.04 6.89 30.11
CA ASP A 393 18.37 7.49 30.31
C ASP A 393 19.26 7.50 29.05
N GLY A 394 18.83 6.85 27.96
CA GLY A 394 19.58 6.76 26.71
C GLY A 394 20.87 5.90 26.79
N THR A 395 20.98 5.01 27.78
CA THR A 395 22.14 4.12 28.02
C THR A 395 22.03 2.78 27.30
N ALA A 396 23.13 2.05 27.15
CA ALA A 396 23.14 0.69 26.62
C ALA A 396 22.78 -0.35 27.72
N SER A 397 21.60 -0.21 28.35
CA SER A 397 21.11 -1.10 29.39
C SER A 397 19.57 -1.14 29.43
N ALA A 398 18.97 -2.24 29.89
CA ALA A 398 17.52 -2.30 30.12
C ALA A 398 17.25 -2.88 31.53
N THR A 399 16.66 -2.05 32.39
CA THR A 399 16.46 -2.31 33.82
C THR A 399 15.21 -1.56 34.32
N ALA A 400 14.61 -2.00 35.43
CA ALA A 400 13.45 -1.29 36.01
C ALA A 400 13.72 0.20 36.28
N ALA A 401 14.97 0.58 36.57
CA ALA A 401 15.37 1.94 36.89
C ALA A 401 15.33 2.89 35.69
N ASN A 402 15.42 2.38 34.45
CA ASN A 402 15.38 3.17 33.23
C ASN A 402 14.23 2.79 32.30
N ALA A 403 13.08 2.41 32.85
CA ALA A 403 11.90 2.07 32.06
C ALA A 403 11.37 3.29 31.26
N ALA A 404 11.30 3.15 29.92
CA ALA A 404 10.58 4.07 29.02
C ALA A 404 9.39 3.34 28.38
N ASN A 405 8.23 3.35 29.05
CA ASN A 405 7.05 2.61 28.64
C ASN A 405 6.54 3.08 27.27
N GLY A 406 6.22 2.12 26.39
CA GLY A 406 5.76 2.39 25.02
C GLY A 406 6.78 3.10 24.12
N ALA A 407 8.05 3.22 24.52
CA ALA A 407 9.08 3.82 23.68
C ALA A 407 9.49 2.89 22.52
N VAL A 408 9.72 3.44 21.34
CA VAL A 408 9.98 2.70 20.10
C VAL A 408 11.24 3.20 19.41
N ALA A 409 12.28 2.37 19.26
CA ALA A 409 13.52 2.73 18.56
C ALA A 409 13.85 1.72 17.45
N ILE A 410 13.76 2.14 16.18
CA ILE A 410 13.85 1.24 15.01
C ILE A 410 14.88 1.74 13.99
N GLY A 411 15.84 0.86 13.67
CA GLY A 411 16.88 1.06 12.66
C GLY A 411 18.29 0.83 13.21
N ASN A 412 19.17 1.83 13.19
CA ASN A 412 20.52 1.72 13.75
C ASN A 412 20.83 2.85 14.75
N SER A 413 21.36 2.55 15.95
CA SER A 413 21.85 3.53 16.92
C SER A 413 20.81 4.58 17.37
N ASN A 414 19.51 4.27 17.27
CA ASN A 414 18.45 5.20 17.64
C ASN A 414 18.19 5.19 19.15
N LYS A 415 17.73 6.33 19.68
CA LYS A 415 17.40 6.51 21.11
C LYS A 415 15.99 7.05 21.28
N ALA A 416 15.09 6.24 21.83
CA ALA A 416 13.77 6.67 22.28
C ALA A 416 13.79 6.75 23.81
N VAL A 417 14.04 7.96 24.33
CA VAL A 417 14.32 8.16 25.76
C VAL A 417 13.05 8.51 26.55
N GLY A 418 12.16 9.30 25.98
CA GLY A 418 10.89 9.62 26.63
C GLY A 418 9.93 8.43 26.73
N GLN A 419 9.08 8.43 27.75
CA GLN A 419 7.85 7.60 27.77
C GLN A 419 7.06 7.85 26.48
N GLY A 420 6.69 6.80 25.74
CA GLY A 420 5.99 6.91 24.46
C GLY A 420 6.76 7.62 23.33
N ALA A 421 8.08 7.83 23.47
CA ALA A 421 8.89 8.45 22.43
C ALA A 421 9.14 7.48 21.27
N VAL A 422 9.28 8.00 20.04
CA VAL A 422 9.54 7.19 18.84
C VAL A 422 10.74 7.74 18.07
N ALA A 423 11.76 6.91 17.88
CA ALA A 423 12.95 7.22 17.08
C ALA A 423 13.07 6.22 15.92
N LEU A 424 12.92 6.70 14.68
CA LEU A 424 12.94 5.88 13.47
C LEU A 424 13.97 6.41 12.47
N GLY A 425 14.97 5.60 12.14
CA GLY A 425 16.02 5.97 11.20
C GLY A 425 17.38 5.39 11.58
N ASN A 426 18.41 6.22 11.54
CA ASN A 426 19.74 5.88 12.03
C ASN A 426 20.28 7.05 12.84
N THR A 427 20.78 6.79 14.05
CA THR A 427 21.25 7.81 15.00
C THR A 427 20.18 8.87 15.33
N SER A 428 18.89 8.51 15.19
CA SER A 428 17.75 9.37 15.51
C SER A 428 17.48 9.36 17.02
N SER A 429 17.12 10.49 17.61
CA SER A 429 17.04 10.65 19.06
C SER A 429 15.77 11.40 19.50
N ALA A 430 14.79 10.67 20.03
CA ALA A 430 13.58 11.21 20.62
C ALA A 430 13.76 11.31 22.14
N LEU A 431 14.23 12.47 22.61
CA LEU A 431 14.69 12.68 23.99
C LEU A 431 13.56 13.03 24.96
N GLY A 432 12.55 13.76 24.49
CA GLY A 432 11.41 14.18 25.31
C GLY A 432 10.32 13.12 25.44
N VAL A 433 9.52 13.19 26.51
CA VAL A 433 8.29 12.39 26.69
C VAL A 433 7.34 12.62 25.52
N GLY A 434 6.86 11.54 24.88
CA GLY A 434 5.98 11.60 23.71
C GLY A 434 6.59 12.27 22.47
N SER A 435 7.92 12.45 22.42
CA SER A 435 8.58 13.08 21.27
C SER A 435 8.78 12.11 20.11
N LEU A 436 8.82 12.62 18.88
CA LEU A 436 8.93 11.84 17.65
C LEU A 436 10.13 12.32 16.83
N ALA A 437 11.11 11.44 16.57
CA ALA A 437 12.27 11.71 15.74
C ALA A 437 12.28 10.78 14.52
N PHE A 438 11.91 11.33 13.35
CA PHE A 438 11.74 10.58 12.10
C PHE A 438 12.76 11.00 11.05
N GLY A 439 13.71 10.11 10.75
CA GLY A 439 14.77 10.31 9.77
C GLY A 439 16.17 10.22 10.38
N ASN A 440 17.15 9.84 9.57
CA ASN A 440 18.56 9.70 9.98
C ASN A 440 19.06 10.99 10.67
N THR A 441 19.66 10.87 11.85
CA THR A 441 20.15 11.95 12.73
C THR A 441 19.10 13.00 13.16
N ALA A 442 17.80 12.72 13.04
CA ALA A 442 16.75 13.59 13.58
C ALA A 442 16.77 13.60 15.11
N VAL A 443 16.61 14.77 15.74
CA VAL A 443 16.63 14.92 17.20
C VAL A 443 15.41 15.72 17.69
N ALA A 444 14.54 15.08 18.46
CA ALA A 444 13.42 15.74 19.14
C ALA A 444 13.77 15.93 20.63
N ASN A 445 14.08 17.17 21.02
CA ASN A 445 14.68 17.48 22.32
C ASN A 445 13.67 17.57 23.47
N ASN A 446 12.48 18.15 23.24
CA ASN A 446 11.51 18.45 24.32
C ASN A 446 10.28 17.53 24.28
N ALA A 447 9.49 17.55 25.36
CA ALA A 447 8.29 16.74 25.46
C ALA A 447 7.26 17.12 24.38
N GLY A 448 6.73 16.14 23.66
CA GLY A 448 5.77 16.34 22.56
C GLY A 448 6.34 17.01 21.31
N ASP A 449 7.66 17.18 21.19
CA ASP A 449 8.30 17.69 19.97
C ASP A 449 8.27 16.66 18.83
N VAL A 450 8.23 17.15 17.58
CA VAL A 450 8.39 16.32 16.38
C VAL A 450 9.55 16.84 15.56
N ALA A 451 10.58 16.02 15.37
CA ALA A 451 11.66 16.25 14.42
C ALA A 451 11.43 15.38 13.18
N LEU A 452 11.07 16.01 12.06
CA LEU A 452 10.66 15.34 10.82
C LEU A 452 11.70 15.60 9.71
N GLY A 453 12.29 14.54 9.18
CA GLY A 453 13.33 14.59 8.15
C GLY A 453 14.75 14.41 8.70
N SER A 454 15.68 14.01 7.83
CA SER A 454 17.05 13.70 8.25
C SER A 454 17.77 14.94 8.81
N GLY A 455 18.42 14.82 9.96
CA GLY A 455 19.11 15.93 10.62
C GLY A 455 18.20 17.08 11.09
N SER A 456 16.88 16.89 11.10
CA SER A 456 15.96 17.87 11.72
C SER A 456 16.16 17.87 13.22
N VAL A 457 16.27 19.05 13.82
CA VAL A 457 16.46 19.21 15.27
C VAL A 457 15.38 20.13 15.82
N SER A 458 14.61 19.67 16.80
CA SER A 458 13.65 20.54 17.48
C SER A 458 14.36 21.46 18.49
N ALA A 459 13.91 22.71 18.55
CA ALA A 459 14.30 23.66 19.58
C ALA A 459 13.19 23.77 20.63
N VAL A 460 13.43 24.51 21.71
CA VAL A 460 12.35 24.90 22.65
C VAL A 460 11.28 25.66 21.89
N ALA A 461 10.00 25.36 22.15
CA ALA A 461 8.88 26.04 21.51
C ALA A 461 8.88 27.55 21.84
N VAL A 462 8.80 28.39 20.80
CA VAL A 462 8.86 29.86 20.94
C VAL A 462 7.46 30.43 20.77
N GLY A 463 6.94 31.03 21.84
CA GLY A 463 5.66 31.76 21.81
C GLY A 463 5.82 33.19 21.29
N THR A 464 5.20 33.50 20.16
CA THR A 464 5.14 34.87 19.62
C THR A 464 3.80 35.51 19.95
N ALA A 465 3.77 36.48 20.86
CA ALA A 465 2.52 37.07 21.34
C ALA A 465 1.87 38.05 20.33
N SER A 466 2.70 38.80 19.60
CA SER A 466 2.24 39.87 18.71
C SER A 466 3.34 40.33 17.74
N THR A 467 2.96 41.10 16.72
CA THR A 467 3.86 41.93 15.91
C THR A 467 3.40 43.39 15.90
N VAL A 468 4.27 44.31 15.50
CA VAL A 468 3.93 45.73 15.31
C VAL A 468 4.07 46.09 13.83
N VAL A 469 2.98 46.52 13.21
CA VAL A 469 2.95 46.99 11.80
C VAL A 469 2.44 48.42 11.79
N ASN A 470 3.24 49.34 11.24
CA ASN A 470 2.95 50.78 11.18
C ASN A 470 2.51 51.39 12.54
N GLY A 471 3.18 50.99 13.63
CA GLY A 471 2.88 51.45 15.00
C GLY A 471 1.67 50.78 15.67
N ALA A 472 0.83 50.04 14.94
CA ALA A 472 -0.26 49.26 15.50
C ALA A 472 0.22 47.85 15.93
N THR A 473 -0.20 47.39 17.11
CA THR A 473 0.13 46.05 17.62
C THR A 473 -0.95 45.05 17.23
N TYR A 474 -0.54 43.96 16.57
CA TYR A 474 -1.40 42.85 16.17
C TYR A 474 -1.05 41.61 17.00
N THR A 475 -1.98 41.18 17.85
CA THR A 475 -1.83 39.98 18.68
C THR A 475 -2.12 38.70 17.90
N PHE A 476 -1.35 37.64 18.14
CA PHE A 476 -1.56 36.33 17.52
C PHE A 476 -2.33 35.37 18.44
N ALA A 477 -2.95 34.34 17.86
CA ALA A 477 -3.46 33.19 18.61
C ALA A 477 -2.33 32.20 18.93
N GLY A 478 -2.55 31.28 19.87
CA GLY A 478 -1.59 30.21 20.17
C GLY A 478 -0.26 30.66 20.80
N THR A 479 -0.27 31.77 21.56
CA THR A 479 0.94 32.46 22.06
C THR A 479 1.82 31.67 23.04
N ALA A 480 1.36 30.51 23.52
CA ALA A 480 2.08 29.65 24.46
C ALA A 480 2.13 28.18 23.96
N PRO A 481 2.86 27.89 22.86
CA PRO A 481 3.04 26.53 22.37
C PRO A 481 3.86 25.70 23.38
N THR A 482 3.44 24.46 23.64
CA THR A 482 4.13 23.55 24.58
C THR A 482 5.23 22.70 23.94
N SER A 483 5.17 22.53 22.61
CA SER A 483 6.14 21.79 21.81
C SER A 483 6.22 22.37 20.39
N THR A 484 7.17 21.90 19.58
CA THR A 484 7.34 22.35 18.20
C THR A 484 7.49 21.19 17.22
N ILE A 485 7.09 21.43 15.97
CA ILE A 485 7.43 20.59 14.82
C ILE A 485 8.62 21.23 14.10
N SER A 486 9.75 20.54 14.06
CA SER A 486 10.93 20.93 13.31
C SER A 486 11.08 20.07 12.05
N ILE A 487 11.24 20.74 10.91
CA ILE A 487 11.48 20.11 9.60
C ILE A 487 12.93 20.28 9.12
N GLY A 488 13.82 20.83 9.94
CA GLY A 488 15.23 21.04 9.60
C GLY A 488 16.04 21.55 10.80
N ALA A 489 17.37 21.46 10.71
CA ALA A 489 18.24 22.19 11.64
C ALA A 489 18.36 23.66 11.19
N ALA A 490 18.83 24.55 12.08
CA ALA A 490 19.14 25.93 11.70
C ALA A 490 20.24 25.96 10.63
N GLY A 491 20.01 26.67 9.52
CA GLY A 491 20.85 26.67 8.32
C GLY A 491 20.66 25.45 7.40
N ALA A 492 19.71 24.56 7.72
CA ALA A 492 19.31 23.39 6.93
C ALA A 492 17.78 23.22 6.93
N GLU A 493 17.07 24.35 6.80
CA GLU A 493 15.62 24.44 6.73
C GLU A 493 15.07 23.75 5.46
N ARG A 494 13.79 23.35 5.50
CA ARG A 494 13.12 22.68 4.38
C ARG A 494 11.90 23.44 3.92
N THR A 495 11.56 23.30 2.63
CA THR A 495 10.32 23.82 2.07
C THR A 495 9.14 22.93 2.46
N ILE A 496 7.99 23.55 2.75
CA ILE A 496 6.71 22.87 2.90
C ILE A 496 5.92 23.12 1.61
N THR A 497 5.75 22.09 0.79
CA THR A 497 4.96 22.15 -0.46
C THR A 497 3.59 21.51 -0.26
N ASN A 498 2.65 21.82 -1.15
CA ASN A 498 1.25 21.32 -1.10
C ASN A 498 0.47 21.70 0.18
N LEU A 499 0.90 22.74 0.90
CA LEU A 499 0.16 23.31 2.02
C LEU A 499 -1.12 24.01 1.51
N ALA A 500 -2.28 23.52 1.96
CA ALA A 500 -3.57 24.17 1.73
C ALA A 500 -3.62 25.56 2.37
N ALA A 501 -4.55 26.42 1.94
CA ALA A 501 -4.68 27.75 2.53
C ALA A 501 -5.21 27.64 3.98
N GLY A 502 -4.46 28.17 4.94
CA GLY A 502 -4.87 28.24 6.34
C GLY A 502 -6.00 29.26 6.56
N GLN A 503 -6.72 29.17 7.68
CA GLN A 503 -7.76 30.16 7.97
C GLN A 503 -7.15 31.53 8.31
N ILE A 504 -7.73 32.61 7.79
CA ILE A 504 -7.33 33.98 8.10
C ILE A 504 -8.39 34.60 9.02
N ASN A 505 -8.28 34.34 10.33
CA ASN A 505 -9.14 34.91 11.37
C ASN A 505 -8.38 35.08 12.69
N ALA A 506 -8.95 35.82 13.64
CA ALA A 506 -8.30 36.19 14.91
C ALA A 506 -7.96 35.02 15.86
N THR A 507 -8.54 33.83 15.62
CA THR A 507 -8.32 32.61 16.42
C THR A 507 -7.47 31.56 15.71
N SER A 508 -7.04 31.82 14.47
CA SER A 508 -6.34 30.84 13.64
C SER A 508 -4.93 30.55 14.15
N THR A 509 -4.59 29.27 14.21
CA THR A 509 -3.22 28.76 14.43
C THR A 509 -2.71 27.98 13.21
N ASP A 510 -3.35 28.17 12.05
CA ASP A 510 -3.01 27.46 10.81
C ASP A 510 -1.74 28.04 10.17
N ALA A 511 -0.98 27.19 9.48
CA ALA A 511 0.13 27.65 8.65
C ALA A 511 -0.40 28.36 7.38
N ILE A 512 0.12 29.55 7.10
CA ILE A 512 -0.24 30.35 5.92
C ILE A 512 0.61 29.91 4.72
N ASN A 513 -0.02 29.67 3.57
CA ASN A 513 0.66 29.27 2.36
C ASN A 513 1.04 30.46 1.43
N GLY A 514 1.80 30.17 0.38
CA GLY A 514 2.28 31.19 -0.56
C GLY A 514 1.19 31.95 -1.32
N SER A 515 0.03 31.33 -1.63
CA SER A 515 -1.02 32.01 -2.40
C SER A 515 -1.79 33.03 -1.55
N GLN A 516 -1.92 32.79 -0.25
CA GLN A 516 -2.51 33.76 0.70
C GLN A 516 -1.63 35.01 0.86
N LEU A 517 -0.33 34.82 0.99
CA LEU A 517 0.63 35.93 1.02
C LEU A 517 0.65 36.68 -0.32
N TYR A 518 0.62 35.96 -1.45
CA TYR A 518 0.54 36.57 -2.78
C TYR A 518 -0.75 37.40 -2.98
N ALA A 519 -1.90 36.90 -2.52
CA ALA A 519 -3.16 37.65 -2.57
C ALA A 519 -3.09 38.95 -1.73
N THR A 520 -2.46 38.87 -0.56
CA THR A 520 -2.22 40.04 0.31
C THR A 520 -1.29 41.05 -0.36
N ASN A 521 -0.17 40.59 -0.94
CA ASN A 521 0.76 41.45 -1.67
C ASN A 521 0.10 42.10 -2.89
N THR A 522 -0.72 41.36 -3.65
CA THR A 522 -1.48 41.90 -4.80
C THR A 522 -2.43 43.04 -4.38
N ALA A 523 -3.05 42.94 -3.20
CA ALA A 523 -3.86 44.01 -2.64
C ALA A 523 -3.02 45.23 -2.22
N VAL A 524 -1.82 45.01 -1.66
CA VAL A 524 -0.86 46.06 -1.33
C VAL A 524 -0.33 46.76 -2.59
N ASP A 525 -0.03 46.03 -3.67
CA ASP A 525 0.41 46.60 -4.96
C ASP A 525 -0.71 47.41 -5.64
N SER A 526 -1.96 46.97 -5.49
CA SER A 526 -3.15 47.71 -5.95
C SER A 526 -3.33 49.02 -5.17
N LEU A 527 -3.10 49.01 -3.85
CA LEU A 527 -3.05 50.22 -3.03
C LEU A 527 -1.86 51.10 -3.40
N GLY A 528 -0.68 50.54 -3.64
CA GLY A 528 0.52 51.27 -4.09
C GLY A 528 0.30 51.96 -5.44
N THR A 529 -0.40 51.31 -6.36
CA THR A 529 -0.83 51.91 -7.63
C THR A 529 -1.83 53.05 -7.40
N THR A 530 -2.78 52.89 -6.49
CA THR A 530 -3.76 53.93 -6.12
C THR A 530 -3.06 55.16 -5.51
N VAL A 531 -2.09 54.95 -4.61
CA VAL A 531 -1.29 56.02 -3.99
C VAL A 531 -0.36 56.68 -5.01
N ASN A 532 0.28 55.92 -5.89
CA ASN A 532 1.11 56.48 -6.97
C ASN A 532 0.29 57.32 -7.95
N ASN A 533 -0.95 56.96 -8.24
CA ASN A 533 -1.85 57.77 -9.07
C ASN A 533 -2.26 59.09 -8.37
N ILE A 534 -2.36 59.10 -7.04
CA ILE A 534 -2.59 60.33 -6.27
C ILE A 534 -1.34 61.23 -6.33
N ASN A 535 -0.16 60.67 -6.02
CA ASN A 535 1.08 61.46 -5.88
C ASN A 535 1.70 61.90 -7.23
N ASN A 536 1.47 61.16 -8.33
CA ASN A 536 2.09 61.44 -9.64
C ASN A 536 1.08 61.95 -10.69
N GLY A 537 0.02 62.65 -10.27
CA GLY A 537 -0.84 63.44 -11.19
C GLY A 537 -2.03 62.72 -11.84
N GLY A 538 -2.26 61.43 -11.58
CA GLY A 538 -3.50 60.75 -11.98
C GLY A 538 -4.76 61.35 -11.33
N GLY A 539 -4.60 61.83 -10.09
CA GLY A 539 -5.62 62.55 -9.35
C GLY A 539 -6.76 61.70 -8.79
N ILE A 540 -7.71 62.36 -8.13
CA ILE A 540 -8.94 61.75 -7.62
C ILE A 540 -10.15 62.26 -8.40
N LYS A 541 -11.31 61.60 -8.27
CA LYS A 541 -12.52 61.82 -9.09
C LYS A 541 -12.96 63.29 -9.30
N TYR A 542 -12.63 64.19 -8.37
CA TYR A 542 -12.99 65.61 -8.42
C TYR A 542 -11.79 66.55 -8.66
N PHE A 543 -10.56 66.04 -8.68
CA PHE A 543 -9.32 66.78 -8.88
C PHE A 543 -8.33 65.95 -9.71
N HIS A 544 -8.29 66.19 -11.02
CA HIS A 544 -7.36 65.56 -11.95
C HIS A 544 -6.34 66.59 -12.47
N ALA A 545 -5.05 66.29 -12.37
CA ALA A 545 -3.97 67.21 -12.72
C ALA A 545 -2.97 66.54 -13.68
N ASN A 546 -3.32 66.47 -14.97
CA ASN A 546 -2.46 65.91 -16.01
C ASN A 546 -1.23 66.81 -16.26
N SER A 547 -0.15 66.59 -15.52
CA SER A 547 1.12 67.30 -15.68
C SER A 547 2.32 66.51 -15.18
N THR A 548 3.49 66.79 -15.77
CA THR A 548 4.81 66.28 -15.37
C THR A 548 5.68 67.36 -14.70
N LEU A 549 5.14 68.57 -14.51
CA LEU A 549 5.79 69.67 -13.81
C LEU A 549 5.67 69.48 -12.29
N ALA A 550 6.42 70.28 -11.51
CA ALA A 550 6.40 70.18 -10.05
C ALA A 550 5.00 70.41 -9.45
N ASP A 551 4.76 69.80 -8.29
CA ASP A 551 3.46 69.84 -7.60
C ASP A 551 3.06 71.27 -7.17
N SER A 552 1.78 71.43 -6.87
CA SER A 552 1.17 72.60 -6.26
C SER A 552 1.71 72.86 -4.85
N SER A 553 1.68 74.12 -4.42
CA SER A 553 2.26 74.57 -3.15
C SER A 553 1.31 75.52 -2.41
N ALA A 554 0.47 74.95 -1.54
CA ALA A 554 -0.37 75.69 -0.60
C ALA A 554 0.40 75.91 0.71
N ILE A 555 1.06 77.07 0.84
CA ILE A 555 1.92 77.42 1.99
C ILE A 555 1.17 78.31 2.99
N GLY A 556 0.22 79.12 2.51
CA GLY A 556 -0.60 79.96 3.39
C GLY A 556 -1.50 79.14 4.31
N THR A 557 -1.74 79.62 5.52
CA THR A 557 -2.75 79.03 6.42
C THR A 557 -4.11 79.03 5.72
N ASP A 558 -4.79 77.89 5.70
CA ASP A 558 -6.07 77.67 5.00
C ASP A 558 -6.06 77.96 3.47
N ALA A 559 -4.88 77.95 2.83
CA ALA A 559 -4.74 78.18 1.40
C ALA A 559 -5.02 76.92 0.56
N VAL A 560 -5.40 77.12 -0.72
CA VAL A 560 -5.69 76.06 -1.69
C VAL A 560 -4.91 76.32 -2.98
N ALA A 561 -4.09 75.36 -3.41
CA ALA A 561 -3.37 75.40 -4.69
C ALA A 561 -3.80 74.21 -5.56
N ILE A 562 -4.14 74.46 -6.84
CA ILE A 562 -4.66 73.43 -7.76
C ILE A 562 -3.93 73.55 -9.10
N GLY A 563 -3.18 72.49 -9.45
CA GLY A 563 -2.44 72.38 -10.70
C GLY A 563 -0.92 72.58 -10.53
N PRO A 564 -0.13 72.14 -11.52
CA PRO A 564 1.34 72.14 -11.43
C PRO A 564 1.91 73.53 -11.16
N VAL A 565 2.89 73.64 -10.27
CA VAL A 565 3.58 74.90 -9.91
C VAL A 565 2.62 76.01 -9.42
N SER A 566 1.34 75.68 -9.16
CA SER A 566 0.39 76.62 -8.58
C SER A 566 0.81 76.91 -7.15
N THR A 567 0.97 78.18 -6.79
CA THR A 567 1.49 78.60 -5.50
C THR A 567 0.45 79.48 -4.80
N ALA A 568 0.04 79.10 -3.59
CA ALA A 568 -0.88 79.85 -2.74
C ALA A 568 -0.19 80.14 -1.40
N THR A 569 0.45 81.31 -1.28
CA THR A 569 1.26 81.69 -0.11
C THR A 569 0.54 82.62 0.87
N GLY A 570 -0.52 83.31 0.41
CA GLY A 570 -1.35 84.13 1.27
C GLY A 570 -2.29 83.30 2.16
N ALA A 571 -2.59 83.78 3.37
CA ALA A 571 -3.57 83.13 4.25
C ALA A 571 -4.98 83.15 3.61
N GLY A 572 -5.65 82.00 3.54
CA GLY A 572 -6.95 81.83 2.88
C GLY A 572 -6.94 82.08 1.36
N SER A 573 -5.77 82.10 0.70
CA SER A 573 -5.69 82.37 -0.74
C SER A 573 -5.95 81.11 -1.58
N VAL A 574 -6.47 81.32 -2.79
CA VAL A 574 -6.84 80.24 -3.72
C VAL A 574 -6.13 80.43 -5.06
N SER A 575 -5.33 79.46 -5.48
CA SER A 575 -4.56 79.49 -6.71
C SER A 575 -4.94 78.30 -7.59
N VAL A 576 -5.39 78.55 -8.83
CA VAL A 576 -5.94 77.52 -9.72
C VAL A 576 -5.39 77.66 -11.13
N GLY A 577 -4.56 76.70 -11.55
CA GLY A 577 -3.98 76.59 -12.90
C GLY A 577 -2.46 76.55 -12.88
N ASN A 578 -1.86 76.03 -13.96
CA ASN A 578 -0.40 75.86 -14.08
C ASN A 578 0.36 77.17 -13.84
N GLY A 579 1.23 77.21 -12.82
CA GLY A 579 2.03 78.40 -12.47
C GLY A 579 1.23 79.62 -11.99
N SER A 580 0.00 79.43 -11.51
CA SER A 580 -0.78 80.50 -10.84
C SER A 580 -0.14 80.90 -9.49
N ASN A 581 -0.26 82.16 -9.08
CA ASN A 581 0.33 82.68 -7.83
C ASN A 581 -0.65 83.58 -7.07
N ALA A 582 -1.16 83.10 -5.93
CA ALA A 582 -2.06 83.81 -5.02
C ALA A 582 -1.32 84.19 -3.73
N SER A 583 -0.71 85.38 -3.72
CA SER A 583 0.33 85.74 -2.75
C SER A 583 -0.10 86.56 -1.53
N ASN A 584 -1.26 87.25 -1.59
CA ASN A 584 -1.80 88.01 -0.47
C ASN A 584 -3.00 87.29 0.17
N ALA A 585 -3.39 87.71 1.38
CA ALA A 585 -4.45 87.04 2.12
C ALA A 585 -5.83 87.17 1.42
N ASN A 586 -6.55 86.07 1.31
CA ASN A 586 -7.86 85.94 0.64
C ASN A 586 -7.86 86.29 -0.87
N ASP A 587 -6.70 86.35 -1.52
CA ASP A 587 -6.60 86.52 -2.98
C ASP A 587 -7.03 85.26 -3.74
N VAL A 588 -7.53 85.44 -4.97
CA VAL A 588 -7.83 84.34 -5.90
C VAL A 588 -7.09 84.52 -7.22
N ALA A 589 -6.14 83.63 -7.53
CA ALA A 589 -5.48 83.55 -8.83
C ALA A 589 -6.14 82.46 -9.69
N LEU A 590 -6.84 82.84 -10.75
CA LEU A 590 -7.61 81.93 -11.60
C LEU A 590 -7.04 81.88 -13.03
N GLY A 591 -6.62 80.69 -13.46
CA GLY A 591 -6.01 80.44 -14.76
C GLY A 591 -4.48 80.30 -14.70
N SER A 592 -3.89 79.67 -15.73
CA SER A 592 -2.44 79.44 -15.78
C SER A 592 -1.65 80.75 -15.82
N GLY A 593 -0.57 80.85 -15.04
CA GLY A 593 0.26 82.06 -14.95
C GLY A 593 -0.45 83.29 -14.40
N SER A 594 -1.67 83.16 -13.86
CA SER A 594 -2.37 84.28 -13.23
C SER A 594 -1.67 84.65 -11.92
N GLN A 595 -1.37 85.92 -11.74
CA GLN A 595 -0.69 86.44 -10.55
C GLN A 595 -1.59 87.48 -9.88
N THR A 596 -1.79 87.36 -8.57
CA THR A 596 -2.48 88.38 -7.78
C THR A 596 -1.52 89.47 -7.33
N ALA A 597 -2.07 90.63 -6.98
CA ALA A 597 -1.33 91.78 -6.49
C ALA A 597 -2.06 92.40 -5.30
N VAL A 598 -1.38 93.25 -4.53
CA VAL A 598 -1.99 93.97 -3.40
C VAL A 598 -3.20 94.77 -3.88
N ALA A 599 -4.33 94.63 -3.18
CA ALA A 599 -5.57 95.29 -3.54
C ALA A 599 -5.42 96.83 -3.55
N VAL A 600 -5.78 97.46 -4.68
CA VAL A 600 -5.62 98.91 -4.88
C VAL A 600 -6.97 99.62 -4.70
N ALA A 601 -7.05 100.47 -3.68
CA ALA A 601 -8.20 101.34 -3.43
C ALA A 601 -8.32 102.43 -4.51
N THR A 602 -9.38 102.38 -5.33
CA THR A 602 -9.69 103.41 -6.34
C THR A 602 -10.93 104.18 -5.90
N THR A 603 -10.75 105.41 -5.40
CA THR A 603 -11.83 106.18 -4.77
C THR A 603 -12.75 106.91 -5.76
N GLY A 604 -12.31 107.09 -7.01
CA GLY A 604 -13.04 107.84 -8.02
C GLY A 604 -12.19 108.26 -9.21
N THR A 605 -12.77 109.10 -10.08
CA THR A 605 -12.08 109.72 -11.24
C THR A 605 -12.58 111.15 -11.47
N THR A 606 -11.89 111.94 -12.29
CA THR A 606 -12.33 113.29 -12.69
C THR A 606 -12.50 113.36 -14.20
N ILE A 607 -13.73 113.60 -14.66
CA ILE A 607 -14.06 113.75 -16.09
C ILE A 607 -14.51 115.20 -16.31
N ASN A 608 -13.85 115.91 -17.22
CA ASN A 608 -14.11 117.32 -17.55
C ASN A 608 -14.19 118.25 -16.31
N GLY A 609 -13.33 118.01 -15.30
CA GLY A 609 -13.27 118.80 -14.07
C GLY A 609 -14.32 118.46 -13.01
N VAL A 610 -15.24 117.52 -13.28
CA VAL A 610 -16.20 117.01 -12.30
C VAL A 610 -15.67 115.71 -11.69
N ALA A 611 -15.63 115.65 -10.36
CA ALA A 611 -15.19 114.47 -9.62
C ALA A 611 -16.35 113.48 -9.44
N TYR A 612 -16.11 112.22 -9.80
CA TYR A 612 -17.02 111.09 -9.63
C TYR A 612 -16.42 110.11 -8.63
N THR A 613 -17.16 109.81 -7.55
CA THR A 613 -16.77 108.81 -6.56
C THR A 613 -17.24 107.42 -6.98
N PHE A 614 -16.43 106.39 -6.74
CA PHE A 614 -16.79 104.99 -6.98
C PHE A 614 -17.20 104.28 -5.69
N ALA A 615 -17.96 103.18 -5.82
CA ALA A 615 -18.27 102.29 -4.70
C ALA A 615 -17.12 101.28 -4.47
N GLY A 616 -17.11 100.61 -3.32
CA GLY A 616 -16.14 99.54 -3.03
C GLY A 616 -14.71 100.01 -2.74
N ILE A 617 -14.52 101.23 -2.23
CA ILE A 617 -13.21 101.91 -2.13
C ILE A 617 -12.18 101.29 -1.16
N THR A 618 -12.53 100.22 -0.43
CA THR A 618 -11.63 99.48 0.48
C THR A 618 -11.59 97.99 0.15
N PRO A 619 -11.04 97.58 -1.01
CA PRO A 619 -10.92 96.17 -1.36
C PRO A 619 -9.89 95.48 -0.44
N THR A 620 -10.25 94.32 0.11
CA THR A 620 -9.40 93.56 1.04
C THR A 620 -8.54 92.49 0.36
N SER A 621 -8.92 92.06 -0.84
CA SER A 621 -8.19 91.12 -1.69
C SER A 621 -8.56 91.31 -3.17
N THR A 622 -7.92 90.57 -4.07
CA THR A 622 -8.15 90.64 -5.51
C THR A 622 -8.47 89.27 -6.12
N VAL A 623 -9.29 89.26 -7.18
CA VAL A 623 -9.43 88.12 -8.08
C VAL A 623 -8.68 88.45 -9.36
N SER A 624 -7.62 87.70 -9.66
CA SER A 624 -6.80 87.89 -10.87
C SER A 624 -7.02 86.77 -11.87
N VAL A 625 -7.35 87.14 -13.11
CA VAL A 625 -7.50 86.21 -14.25
C VAL A 625 -6.29 86.20 -15.20
N GLY A 626 -5.18 86.85 -14.83
CA GLY A 626 -3.97 86.94 -15.65
C GLY A 626 -2.78 87.54 -14.91
N THR A 627 -1.81 88.05 -15.66
CA THR A 627 -0.71 88.89 -15.14
C THR A 627 -0.59 90.11 -16.03
N VAL A 628 0.07 91.18 -15.56
CA VAL A 628 0.28 92.40 -16.35
C VAL A 628 0.97 92.06 -17.68
N GLY A 629 0.37 92.46 -18.81
CA GLY A 629 0.82 92.13 -20.17
C GLY A 629 0.37 90.76 -20.70
N ALA A 630 -0.39 89.99 -19.91
CA ALA A 630 -1.04 88.73 -20.30
C ALA A 630 -2.42 88.61 -19.63
N GLU A 631 -3.18 89.71 -19.69
CA GLU A 631 -4.56 89.81 -19.22
C GLU A 631 -5.50 88.93 -20.06
N ARG A 632 -6.59 88.46 -19.44
CA ARG A 632 -7.61 87.65 -20.12
C ARG A 632 -8.92 88.42 -20.25
N THR A 633 -9.60 88.21 -21.37
CA THR A 633 -10.98 88.69 -21.53
C THR A 633 -11.91 87.93 -20.59
N ILE A 634 -12.75 88.66 -19.86
CA ILE A 634 -13.86 88.07 -19.11
C ILE A 634 -15.09 88.15 -20.01
N THR A 635 -15.44 87.03 -20.65
CA THR A 635 -16.60 86.93 -21.54
C THR A 635 -17.84 86.44 -20.77
N ASN A 636 -19.03 86.64 -21.35
CA ASN A 636 -20.32 86.30 -20.73
C ASN A 636 -20.62 87.00 -19.40
N VAL A 637 -19.97 88.13 -19.12
CA VAL A 637 -20.31 89.01 -17.99
C VAL A 637 -21.70 89.61 -18.24
N ALA A 638 -22.67 89.26 -17.39
CA ALA A 638 -24.00 89.87 -17.39
C ALA A 638 -23.92 91.38 -17.16
N ALA A 639 -24.95 92.13 -17.51
CA ALA A 639 -24.93 93.58 -17.30
C ALA A 639 -24.91 93.89 -15.78
N GLY A 640 -23.81 94.46 -15.30
CA GLY A 640 -23.70 94.89 -13.90
C GLY A 640 -24.65 96.04 -13.58
N GLN A 641 -24.93 96.32 -12.31
CA GLN A 641 -25.79 97.45 -11.96
C GLN A 641 -25.10 98.78 -12.29
N ILE A 642 -25.81 99.72 -12.93
CA ILE A 642 -25.32 101.08 -13.20
C ILE A 642 -25.94 102.03 -12.17
N ASN A 643 -25.42 102.02 -10.95
CA ASN A 643 -25.83 102.93 -9.87
C ASN A 643 -24.63 103.31 -8.99
N GLY A 644 -24.76 104.36 -8.18
CA GLY A 644 -23.67 104.90 -7.35
C GLY A 644 -23.17 104.00 -6.21
N THR A 645 -23.77 102.83 -5.99
CA THR A 645 -23.38 101.83 -4.99
C THR A 645 -22.85 100.54 -5.61
N SER A 646 -22.84 100.42 -6.93
CA SER A 646 -22.49 99.18 -7.64
C SER A 646 -21.00 98.88 -7.59
N THR A 647 -20.66 97.64 -7.25
CA THR A 647 -19.32 97.05 -7.36
C THR A 647 -19.27 95.95 -8.43
N ASP A 648 -20.28 95.89 -9.30
CA ASP A 648 -20.39 94.87 -10.34
C ASP A 648 -19.41 95.17 -11.51
N ALA A 649 -18.92 94.12 -12.17
CA ALA A 649 -18.19 94.29 -13.43
C ALA A 649 -19.14 94.77 -14.55
N VAL A 650 -18.82 95.91 -15.18
CA VAL A 650 -19.58 96.43 -16.33
C VAL A 650 -19.15 95.73 -17.62
N ASN A 651 -20.10 95.36 -18.46
CA ASN A 651 -19.83 94.69 -19.73
C ASN A 651 -19.81 95.66 -20.93
N GLY A 652 -19.36 95.16 -22.09
CA GLY A 652 -19.20 95.98 -23.30
C GLY A 652 -20.49 96.61 -23.85
N SER A 653 -21.67 96.00 -23.65
CA SER A 653 -22.93 96.58 -24.14
C SER A 653 -23.37 97.81 -23.32
N GLN A 654 -23.04 97.83 -22.03
CA GLN A 654 -23.29 98.97 -21.14
C GLN A 654 -22.41 100.17 -21.50
N LEU A 655 -21.14 99.92 -21.80
CA LEU A 655 -20.22 100.96 -22.29
C LEU A 655 -20.60 101.47 -23.68
N PHE A 656 -21.04 100.58 -24.58
CA PHE A 656 -21.54 100.97 -25.90
C PHE A 656 -22.80 101.86 -25.81
N ALA A 657 -23.74 101.53 -24.91
CA ALA A 657 -24.92 102.35 -24.67
C ALA A 657 -24.58 103.78 -24.20
N THR A 658 -23.59 103.93 -23.32
CA THR A 658 -23.09 105.26 -22.91
C THR A 658 -22.39 106.00 -24.05
N ASN A 659 -21.54 105.33 -24.84
CA ASN A 659 -20.88 105.95 -25.99
C ASN A 659 -21.87 106.44 -27.07
N GLN A 660 -22.93 105.69 -27.35
CA GLN A 660 -24.00 106.12 -28.26
C GLN A 660 -24.70 107.39 -27.79
N SER A 661 -24.86 107.59 -26.47
CA SER A 661 -25.47 108.81 -25.92
C SER A 661 -24.61 110.06 -26.09
N ILE A 662 -23.28 109.92 -26.18
CA ILE A 662 -22.34 111.05 -26.33
C ILE A 662 -22.30 111.53 -27.79
N ASN A 663 -22.32 110.62 -28.76
CA ASN A 663 -22.32 110.96 -30.20
C ASN A 663 -23.57 111.77 -30.62
N ALA A 664 -24.69 111.61 -29.91
CA ALA A 664 -25.95 112.31 -30.21
C ALA A 664 -25.93 113.83 -29.89
N VAL A 665 -24.95 114.32 -29.12
CA VAL A 665 -24.94 115.71 -28.60
C VAL A 665 -24.21 116.70 -29.53
N SER A 666 -23.43 116.21 -30.52
CA SER A 666 -22.59 117.07 -31.39
C SER A 666 -23.33 117.77 -32.55
N GLY A 667 -24.67 117.71 -32.63
CA GLY A 667 -25.38 117.80 -33.91
C GLY A 667 -26.26 119.02 -34.22
N GLN A 668 -26.44 120.05 -33.37
CA GLN A 668 -27.46 121.09 -33.61
C GLN A 668 -27.11 122.53 -33.21
N LEU A 669 -26.78 123.39 -34.19
CA LEU A 669 -27.08 124.84 -34.25
C LEU A 669 -27.09 125.31 -35.73
N THR A 670 -27.95 126.27 -36.09
CA THR A 670 -28.15 126.83 -37.45
C THR A 670 -27.48 128.22 -37.59
N HIS A 671 -27.07 128.73 -38.76
CA HIS A 671 -27.45 128.55 -40.17
C HIS A 671 -26.16 128.66 -41.05
N TYR A 672 -26.09 128.63 -42.39
CA TYR A 672 -27.01 128.66 -43.55
C TYR A 672 -26.43 127.79 -44.69
N TYR A 673 -27.01 127.78 -45.90
CA TYR A 673 -26.21 127.60 -47.12
C TYR A 673 -25.24 128.80 -47.26
N SER A 674 -24.03 128.65 -46.72
CA SER A 674 -22.98 129.67 -46.82
C SER A 674 -22.43 129.72 -48.25
N VAL A 675 -22.75 130.78 -48.98
CA VAL A 675 -22.26 131.01 -50.33
C VAL A 675 -21.36 132.25 -50.35
N ASN A 676 -20.12 132.10 -50.84
CA ASN A 676 -19.20 133.22 -51.01
C ASN A 676 -19.51 133.89 -52.36
N ASP A 677 -20.11 135.09 -52.32
CA ASP A 677 -20.50 135.88 -53.49
C ASP A 677 -19.41 136.82 -54.02
N GLY A 678 -18.21 136.76 -53.44
CA GLY A 678 -17.10 137.66 -53.76
C GLY A 678 -17.16 138.99 -53.00
N GLY A 679 -17.97 139.09 -51.94
CA GLY A 679 -18.08 140.29 -51.11
C GLY A 679 -18.98 141.37 -51.70
N THR A 680 -19.74 141.03 -52.76
CA THR A 680 -20.74 141.90 -53.38
C THR A 680 -22.00 141.08 -53.60
N GLN A 681 -23.14 141.56 -53.10
CA GLN A 681 -24.37 140.78 -53.03
C GLN A 681 -24.89 140.35 -54.42
N GLN A 682 -24.80 139.06 -54.74
CA GLN A 682 -25.24 138.49 -56.02
C GLN A 682 -26.61 137.80 -55.93
N ALA A 683 -27.15 137.39 -57.09
CA ALA A 683 -28.47 136.76 -57.19
C ALA A 683 -28.57 135.47 -56.35
N ASN A 684 -29.77 135.20 -55.82
CA ASN A 684 -30.11 134.15 -54.85
C ASN A 684 -29.59 134.36 -53.40
N TYR A 685 -29.04 135.52 -53.03
CA TYR A 685 -28.67 135.83 -51.64
C TYR A 685 -29.85 135.69 -50.64
N ALA A 686 -31.08 136.03 -51.08
CA ALA A 686 -32.29 135.92 -50.28
C ALA A 686 -32.96 134.53 -50.36
N ASN A 687 -32.27 133.51 -50.89
CA ASN A 687 -32.77 132.15 -51.12
C ASN A 687 -34.05 132.10 -51.98
N ASN A 688 -34.07 132.87 -53.08
CA ASN A 688 -35.21 133.08 -53.97
C ASN A 688 -35.01 132.59 -55.43
N GLY A 689 -33.96 131.81 -55.70
CA GLY A 689 -33.68 131.18 -57.01
C GLY A 689 -34.51 129.93 -57.30
N ALA A 690 -35.27 129.44 -56.31
CA ALA A 690 -36.24 128.36 -56.43
C ALA A 690 -37.58 128.95 -56.88
N THR A 691 -37.88 128.85 -58.18
CA THR A 691 -39.08 129.46 -58.78
C THR A 691 -40.06 128.43 -59.32
N GLY A 692 -39.64 127.17 -59.51
CA GLY A 692 -40.54 126.06 -59.73
C GLY A 692 -41.22 125.62 -58.43
N THR A 693 -42.46 125.12 -58.52
CA THR A 693 -43.21 124.59 -57.37
C THR A 693 -42.41 123.47 -56.70
N ASN A 694 -42.25 123.52 -55.37
CA ASN A 694 -41.42 122.59 -54.58
C ASN A 694 -39.93 122.48 -54.99
N SER A 695 -39.38 123.45 -55.73
CA SER A 695 -37.96 123.42 -56.12
C SER A 695 -37.02 123.93 -55.01
N LEU A 696 -35.73 123.61 -55.13
CA LEU A 696 -34.66 124.11 -54.24
C LEU A 696 -33.48 124.63 -55.06
N ALA A 697 -33.06 125.87 -54.82
CA ALA A 697 -31.91 126.49 -55.48
C ALA A 697 -30.94 127.05 -54.44
N ALA A 698 -29.76 126.42 -54.31
CA ALA A 698 -28.78 126.75 -53.27
C ALA A 698 -27.39 126.98 -53.89
N GLY A 699 -26.93 128.22 -53.86
CA GLY A 699 -25.73 128.67 -54.58
C GLY A 699 -25.90 130.07 -55.16
N VAL A 700 -24.80 130.81 -55.32
CA VAL A 700 -24.83 132.12 -56.00
C VAL A 700 -25.28 131.93 -57.44
N ALA A 701 -26.28 132.70 -57.89
CA ALA A 701 -26.90 132.57 -59.20
C ALA A 701 -27.43 131.15 -59.54
N ALA A 702 -27.74 130.32 -58.54
CA ALA A 702 -28.45 129.05 -58.77
C ALA A 702 -29.91 129.30 -59.17
N LEU A 703 -30.42 128.55 -60.15
CA LEU A 703 -31.77 128.72 -60.70
C LEU A 703 -32.46 127.36 -60.91
N SER A 704 -33.59 127.16 -60.25
CA SER A 704 -34.41 125.94 -60.35
C SER A 704 -35.84 126.32 -60.72
N THR A 705 -36.19 126.20 -62.00
CA THR A 705 -37.42 126.80 -62.58
C THR A 705 -38.53 125.81 -62.87
N ALA A 706 -38.23 124.52 -62.95
CA ALA A 706 -39.23 123.46 -63.13
C ALA A 706 -39.78 122.97 -61.79
N ALA A 707 -41.00 122.41 -61.78
CA ALA A 707 -41.56 121.79 -60.58
C ALA A 707 -40.70 120.61 -60.09
N ASP A 708 -40.62 120.45 -58.77
CA ASP A 708 -39.89 119.41 -58.04
C ASP A 708 -38.39 119.29 -58.45
N SER A 709 -37.78 120.40 -58.89
CA SER A 709 -36.38 120.45 -59.36
C SER A 709 -35.37 120.91 -58.29
N LEU A 710 -34.09 120.56 -58.46
CA LEU A 710 -33.01 120.92 -57.52
C LEU A 710 -31.77 121.46 -58.26
N ALA A 711 -31.32 122.67 -57.91
CA ALA A 711 -30.09 123.29 -58.43
C ALA A 711 -29.13 123.68 -57.30
N LEU A 712 -27.96 123.04 -57.23
CA LEU A 712 -27.02 123.15 -56.10
C LEU A 712 -25.60 123.49 -56.56
N GLY A 713 -25.21 124.78 -56.51
CA GLY A 713 -23.87 125.27 -56.87
C GLY A 713 -23.86 126.69 -57.48
N TYR A 714 -22.68 127.22 -57.79
CA TYR A 714 -22.58 128.50 -58.52
C TYR A 714 -23.09 128.35 -59.96
N ASN A 715 -24.01 129.22 -60.38
CA ASN A 715 -24.54 129.28 -61.76
C ASN A 715 -25.10 127.92 -62.28
N THR A 716 -25.73 127.14 -61.40
CA THR A 716 -26.37 125.84 -61.74
C THR A 716 -27.81 126.02 -62.18
N GLN A 717 -28.23 125.26 -63.20
CA GLN A 717 -29.57 125.37 -63.78
C GLN A 717 -30.28 124.01 -63.87
N ALA A 718 -31.48 123.91 -63.30
CA ALA A 718 -32.38 122.77 -63.47
C ALA A 718 -33.72 123.25 -64.07
N THR A 719 -33.98 122.86 -65.33
CA THR A 719 -35.04 123.46 -66.16
C THR A 719 -36.07 122.45 -66.66
N VAL A 720 -35.97 121.19 -66.26
CA VAL A 720 -36.92 120.10 -66.58
C VAL A 720 -37.56 119.51 -65.31
N LEU A 721 -38.78 119.00 -65.44
CA LEU A 721 -39.59 118.43 -64.34
C LEU A 721 -38.82 117.34 -63.58
N GLY A 722 -38.68 117.49 -62.26
CA GLY A 722 -37.91 116.56 -61.41
C GLY A 722 -36.40 116.53 -61.69
N GLY A 723 -35.86 117.47 -62.48
CA GLY A 723 -34.44 117.53 -62.85
C GLY A 723 -33.55 118.00 -61.69
N VAL A 724 -32.39 117.39 -61.54
CA VAL A 724 -31.42 117.69 -60.47
C VAL A 724 -30.07 118.08 -61.08
N ALA A 725 -29.55 119.26 -60.75
CA ALA A 725 -28.25 119.77 -61.22
C ALA A 725 -27.33 120.13 -60.04
N ILE A 726 -26.19 119.44 -59.92
CA ILE A 726 -25.30 119.54 -58.75
C ILE A 726 -23.86 119.90 -59.17
N GLY A 727 -23.24 120.84 -58.47
CA GLY A 727 -21.89 121.35 -58.71
C GLY A 727 -21.85 122.52 -59.70
N ALA A 728 -20.91 123.47 -59.50
CA ALA A 728 -20.91 124.76 -60.23
C ALA A 728 -20.97 124.62 -61.77
N GLY A 729 -21.85 125.39 -62.42
CA GLY A 729 -22.05 125.35 -63.88
C GLY A 729 -22.63 124.05 -64.43
N SER A 730 -23.17 123.16 -63.57
CA SER A 730 -23.94 122.00 -64.00
C SER A 730 -25.32 122.40 -64.52
N ILE A 731 -25.79 121.70 -65.55
CA ILE A 731 -27.08 121.92 -66.19
C ILE A 731 -27.83 120.59 -66.29
N SER A 732 -29.10 120.58 -65.87
CA SER A 732 -30.04 119.48 -66.14
C SER A 732 -31.22 120.02 -66.96
N ASP A 733 -31.09 119.84 -68.28
CA ASP A 733 -31.95 120.39 -69.34
C ASP A 733 -32.44 119.32 -70.34
N ARG A 734 -32.04 118.06 -70.17
CA ARG A 734 -32.22 116.97 -71.14
C ARG A 734 -33.44 116.11 -70.81
N THR A 735 -34.29 115.89 -71.81
CA THR A 735 -35.43 114.97 -71.73
C THR A 735 -34.99 113.49 -71.66
N VAL A 736 -35.77 112.67 -70.96
CA VAL A 736 -35.42 111.27 -70.64
C VAL A 736 -35.72 110.32 -71.81
N ALA A 737 -34.96 109.22 -71.92
CA ALA A 737 -34.98 108.24 -73.00
C ALA A 737 -36.25 107.32 -73.00
N PRO A 738 -36.60 106.68 -74.14
CA PRO A 738 -37.80 105.83 -74.24
C PRO A 738 -37.73 104.54 -73.42
N ALA A 739 -38.91 103.99 -73.11
CA ALA A 739 -39.14 103.12 -71.94
C ALA A 739 -38.59 101.67 -71.99
N THR A 740 -38.05 101.19 -73.11
CA THR A 740 -37.43 99.85 -73.23
C THR A 740 -36.29 99.85 -74.25
N GLY A 741 -35.25 99.04 -74.01
CA GLY A 741 -34.12 98.87 -74.93
C GLY A 741 -33.11 97.79 -74.51
N THR A 742 -31.95 97.75 -75.15
CA THR A 742 -30.83 96.85 -74.81
C THR A 742 -29.52 97.61 -74.69
N ILE A 743 -28.73 97.31 -73.66
CA ILE A 743 -27.34 97.78 -73.54
C ILE A 743 -26.44 96.67 -74.09
N GLY A 744 -25.85 96.91 -75.26
CA GLY A 744 -25.18 95.86 -76.03
C GLY A 744 -26.16 94.79 -76.53
N THR A 745 -25.65 93.58 -76.76
CA THR A 745 -26.40 92.49 -77.44
C THR A 745 -27.20 91.58 -76.50
N TYR A 746 -26.90 91.56 -75.19
CA TYR A 746 -27.40 90.53 -74.26
C TYR A 746 -27.96 91.06 -72.93
N ILE A 747 -27.88 92.37 -72.65
CA ILE A 747 -28.44 92.96 -71.42
C ILE A 747 -29.66 93.81 -71.80
N PRO A 748 -30.88 93.26 -71.77
CA PRO A 748 -32.10 94.05 -71.93
C PRO A 748 -32.33 94.94 -70.70
N TYR A 749 -32.84 96.14 -70.93
CA TYR A 749 -33.38 96.99 -69.86
C TYR A 749 -34.82 97.36 -70.18
N ASN A 750 -35.65 97.29 -69.15
CA ASN A 750 -37.04 97.70 -69.17
C ASN A 750 -37.22 98.65 -67.99
N THR A 751 -37.66 99.88 -68.28
CA THR A 751 -37.91 100.94 -67.29
C THR A 751 -39.38 101.36 -67.28
N THR A 752 -40.28 100.46 -67.68
CA THR A 752 -41.75 100.61 -67.55
C THR A 752 -42.29 100.20 -66.18
N ASP A 753 -41.46 99.59 -65.35
CA ASP A 753 -41.76 99.19 -63.97
C ASP A 753 -41.90 100.39 -63.03
N LEU A 754 -41.22 101.51 -63.32
CA LEU A 754 -41.29 102.75 -62.56
C LEU A 754 -41.32 104.00 -63.46
N THR A 755 -42.02 105.05 -63.03
CA THR A 755 -42.10 106.32 -63.77
C THR A 755 -40.77 107.07 -63.71
N LEU A 756 -40.14 107.30 -64.86
CA LEU A 756 -38.88 108.05 -64.93
C LEU A 756 -39.07 109.54 -64.62
N LEU A 757 -38.53 109.97 -63.47
CA LEU A 757 -38.38 111.37 -63.10
C LEU A 757 -37.06 111.93 -63.67
N GLY A 758 -36.90 113.27 -63.64
CA GLY A 758 -35.82 113.98 -64.34
C GLY A 758 -34.40 113.53 -63.99
N ALA A 759 -33.46 113.74 -64.93
CA ALA A 759 -32.09 113.26 -64.78
C ALA A 759 -31.28 114.03 -63.72
N VAL A 760 -30.45 113.31 -62.98
CA VAL A 760 -29.41 113.88 -62.11
C VAL A 760 -28.16 114.19 -62.93
N SER A 761 -27.81 115.47 -63.04
CA SER A 761 -26.65 115.98 -63.76
C SER A 761 -25.60 116.56 -62.80
N VAL A 762 -24.37 116.07 -62.91
CA VAL A 762 -23.20 116.60 -62.16
C VAL A 762 -22.23 117.38 -63.06
N GLY A 763 -22.67 117.74 -64.26
CA GLY A 763 -21.86 118.45 -65.27
C GLY A 763 -22.71 119.15 -66.32
N ASN A 764 -22.14 119.35 -67.51
CA ASN A 764 -22.80 119.98 -68.66
C ASN A 764 -22.31 119.35 -69.98
N SER A 765 -22.71 119.91 -71.11
CA SER A 765 -22.42 119.37 -72.45
C SER A 765 -20.93 119.34 -72.85
N THR A 766 -20.05 120.02 -72.11
CA THR A 766 -18.60 120.06 -72.39
C THR A 766 -17.71 119.61 -71.22
N GLY A 767 -18.27 119.24 -70.07
CA GLY A 767 -17.52 118.75 -68.92
C GLY A 767 -18.34 117.91 -67.93
N TYR A 768 -17.74 116.82 -67.44
CA TYR A 768 -18.35 115.87 -66.50
C TYR A 768 -17.55 115.77 -65.19
N ARG A 769 -18.18 115.22 -64.14
CA ARG A 769 -17.56 115.01 -62.81
C ARG A 769 -17.70 113.57 -62.36
N GLN A 770 -16.72 113.10 -61.60
CA GLN A 770 -16.79 111.80 -60.92
C GLN A 770 -17.72 111.89 -59.71
N ILE A 771 -18.46 110.81 -59.45
CA ILE A 771 -19.21 110.62 -58.20
C ILE A 771 -18.41 109.63 -57.36
N THR A 772 -17.90 110.07 -56.21
CA THR A 772 -17.10 109.26 -55.28
C THR A 772 -17.85 109.06 -53.97
N ASN A 773 -17.45 108.05 -53.18
CA ASN A 773 -18.13 107.64 -51.94
C ASN A 773 -19.61 107.21 -52.13
N VAL A 774 -19.96 106.71 -53.32
CA VAL A 774 -21.25 106.04 -53.56
C VAL A 774 -21.31 104.75 -52.73
N ALA A 775 -22.45 104.50 -52.07
CA ALA A 775 -22.70 103.25 -51.37
C ALA A 775 -23.09 102.13 -52.36
N ASP A 776 -22.90 100.88 -51.95
CA ASP A 776 -23.21 99.73 -52.79
C ASP A 776 -24.73 99.65 -53.05
N GLY A 777 -25.15 99.83 -54.31
CA GLY A 777 -26.55 99.86 -54.75
C GLY A 777 -27.26 98.53 -54.54
N THR A 778 -28.36 98.54 -53.80
CA THR A 778 -29.11 97.34 -53.40
C THR A 778 -30.37 97.11 -54.23
N GLN A 779 -30.77 98.08 -55.05
CA GLN A 779 -31.91 98.02 -55.96
C GLN A 779 -31.47 98.19 -57.42
N ALA A 780 -32.29 97.74 -58.37
CA ALA A 780 -31.95 97.73 -59.80
C ALA A 780 -31.73 99.13 -60.44
N SER A 781 -32.19 100.19 -59.77
CA SER A 781 -32.06 101.59 -60.19
C SER A 781 -30.90 102.34 -59.52
N ASP A 782 -30.17 101.71 -58.60
CA ASP A 782 -29.07 102.34 -57.87
C ASP A 782 -27.79 102.47 -58.72
N ALA A 783 -26.94 103.45 -58.40
CA ALA A 783 -25.63 103.61 -59.03
C ALA A 783 -24.64 102.57 -58.50
N VAL A 784 -24.25 101.62 -59.34
CA VAL A 784 -23.32 100.53 -58.98
C VAL A 784 -21.91 101.05 -58.65
N THR A 785 -21.33 100.60 -57.54
CA THR A 785 -19.96 100.96 -57.16
C THR A 785 -18.92 100.00 -57.76
N LEU A 786 -17.67 100.48 -57.88
CA LEU A 786 -16.54 99.62 -58.26
C LEU A 786 -16.35 98.44 -57.26
N ARG A 787 -16.69 98.64 -55.99
CA ARG A 787 -16.62 97.61 -54.94
C ARG A 787 -17.69 96.54 -55.10
N GLN A 788 -18.90 96.88 -55.56
CA GLN A 788 -19.91 95.86 -55.92
C GLN A 788 -19.49 95.04 -57.12
N LEU A 789 -18.91 95.70 -58.12
CA LEU A 789 -18.40 95.02 -59.30
C LEU A 789 -17.25 94.06 -58.94
N SER A 790 -16.42 94.40 -57.95
CA SER A 790 -15.45 93.47 -57.34
C SER A 790 -16.07 92.42 -56.41
N GLY A 791 -17.13 92.76 -55.66
CA GLY A 791 -17.82 91.87 -54.72
C GLY A 791 -18.56 90.74 -55.42
N ALA A 792 -19.29 91.07 -56.50
CA ALA A 792 -19.91 90.08 -57.38
C ALA A 792 -18.89 89.15 -58.06
N LEU A 793 -17.65 89.63 -58.26
CA LEU A 793 -16.54 88.85 -58.82
C LEU A 793 -15.77 88.02 -57.77
N THR A 794 -15.97 88.25 -56.46
CA THR A 794 -15.23 87.56 -55.39
C THR A 794 -16.07 86.56 -54.59
N SER A 795 -17.40 86.51 -54.78
CA SER A 795 -18.25 85.48 -54.15
C SER A 795 -18.13 84.08 -54.78
N PHE A 796 -17.25 83.89 -55.76
CA PHE A 796 -17.00 82.63 -56.47
C PHE A 796 -15.63 81.99 -56.13
N ALA A 797 -15.26 81.81 -54.85
CA ALA A 797 -14.13 80.93 -54.48
C ALA A 797 -14.07 80.47 -53.00
N THR A 798 -14.20 79.14 -52.80
CA THR A 798 -13.56 78.30 -51.75
C THR A 798 -13.76 78.60 -50.25
N THR A 799 -14.41 77.69 -49.54
CA THR A 799 -14.47 77.63 -48.06
C THR A 799 -13.36 76.73 -47.47
N THR A 800 -12.83 77.08 -46.29
CA THR A 800 -11.99 76.20 -45.47
C THR A 800 -12.52 76.13 -44.04
N GLY A 801 -12.72 74.91 -43.54
CA GLY A 801 -13.25 74.65 -42.20
C GLY A 801 -12.20 74.73 -41.08
N LYS A 802 -12.64 74.56 -39.84
CA LYS A 802 -11.78 74.30 -38.67
C LYS A 802 -12.23 73.14 -37.76
N TYR A 803 -13.34 72.48 -38.07
CA TYR A 803 -13.87 71.36 -37.27
C TYR A 803 -14.14 70.07 -38.06
N PHE A 804 -14.40 70.15 -39.37
CA PHE A 804 -14.45 68.99 -40.27
C PHE A 804 -13.82 69.34 -41.63
N HIS A 805 -13.04 68.40 -42.18
CA HIS A 805 -12.42 68.50 -43.50
C HIS A 805 -12.66 67.20 -44.28
N ALA A 806 -13.57 67.21 -45.26
CA ALA A 806 -13.78 66.11 -46.19
C ALA A 806 -13.11 66.44 -47.54
N ASN A 807 -12.17 65.61 -47.98
CA ASN A 807 -11.49 65.75 -49.27
C ASN A 807 -11.95 64.64 -50.22
N SER A 808 -12.93 64.93 -51.07
CA SER A 808 -13.50 63.96 -52.03
C SER A 808 -14.12 64.65 -53.25
N THR A 809 -14.17 63.92 -54.36
CA THR A 809 -14.88 64.27 -55.61
C THR A 809 -16.14 63.43 -55.85
N GLN A 810 -16.49 62.54 -54.92
CA GLN A 810 -17.70 61.72 -54.97
C GLN A 810 -18.92 62.47 -54.42
N ALA A 811 -20.10 61.85 -54.46
CA ALA A 811 -21.33 62.40 -53.90
C ALA A 811 -21.18 62.78 -52.41
N ASP A 812 -21.95 63.78 -51.96
CA ASP A 812 -21.92 64.25 -50.58
C ASP A 812 -22.55 63.23 -49.61
N SER A 813 -22.30 63.42 -48.32
CA SER A 813 -22.97 62.72 -47.22
C SER A 813 -24.46 63.06 -47.15
N LEU A 814 -25.28 62.09 -46.72
CA LEU A 814 -26.74 62.21 -46.62
C LEU A 814 -27.22 61.71 -45.25
N ALA A 815 -27.62 62.64 -44.38
CA ALA A 815 -28.26 62.38 -43.10
C ALA A 815 -29.79 62.52 -43.25
N VAL A 816 -30.54 61.41 -43.19
CA VAL A 816 -32.00 61.36 -43.34
C VAL A 816 -32.70 61.09 -42.01
N GLY A 817 -32.06 60.34 -41.10
CA GLY A 817 -32.61 60.08 -39.77
C GLY A 817 -32.66 61.34 -38.90
N THR A 818 -33.62 61.42 -38.00
CA THR A 818 -33.70 62.51 -37.00
C THR A 818 -32.48 62.46 -36.07
N ASP A 819 -31.95 63.62 -35.70
CA ASP A 819 -30.72 63.77 -34.87
C ASP A 819 -29.52 62.93 -35.32
N SER A 820 -29.37 62.69 -36.63
CA SER A 820 -28.32 61.86 -37.21
C SER A 820 -27.10 62.64 -37.72
N VAL A 821 -25.94 61.96 -37.80
CA VAL A 821 -24.66 62.56 -38.20
C VAL A 821 -24.06 61.77 -39.37
N ALA A 822 -23.95 62.38 -40.55
CA ALA A 822 -23.27 61.80 -41.71
C ALA A 822 -22.00 62.62 -42.05
N VAL A 823 -20.84 61.96 -42.17
CA VAL A 823 -19.55 62.62 -42.44
C VAL A 823 -18.74 61.84 -43.49
N GLY A 824 -18.43 62.49 -44.60
CA GLY A 824 -17.60 61.94 -45.67
C GLY A 824 -18.40 61.41 -46.86
N PRO A 825 -17.76 61.25 -48.03
CA PRO A 825 -18.46 61.05 -49.30
C PRO A 825 -19.32 59.80 -49.35
N SER A 826 -20.45 59.87 -50.05
CA SER A 826 -21.38 58.75 -50.28
C SER A 826 -21.91 58.08 -49.00
N THR A 827 -21.68 58.67 -47.83
CA THR A 827 -22.12 58.13 -46.53
C THR A 827 -23.59 58.47 -46.29
N VAL A 828 -24.40 57.45 -45.98
CA VAL A 828 -25.86 57.56 -45.85
C VAL A 828 -26.32 57.11 -44.48
N VAL A 829 -27.05 57.96 -43.76
CA VAL A 829 -27.52 57.70 -42.40
C VAL A 829 -29.04 57.86 -42.36
N ASN A 830 -29.74 56.74 -42.53
CA ASN A 830 -31.20 56.68 -42.62
C ASN A 830 -31.89 56.39 -41.29
N GLY A 831 -31.17 55.89 -40.29
CA GLY A 831 -31.68 55.59 -38.95
C GLY A 831 -31.64 56.81 -38.02
N ASP A 832 -32.69 56.99 -37.21
CA ASP A 832 -32.76 58.03 -36.18
C ASP A 832 -31.63 57.88 -35.15
N ASN A 833 -31.06 58.99 -34.67
CA ASN A 833 -29.88 59.04 -33.79
C ASN A 833 -28.62 58.31 -34.35
N GLY A 834 -28.59 57.97 -35.64
CA GLY A 834 -27.51 57.24 -36.27
C GLY A 834 -26.25 58.08 -36.52
N ILE A 835 -25.09 57.43 -36.56
CA ILE A 835 -23.79 58.07 -36.84
C ILE A 835 -23.08 57.31 -37.97
N GLY A 836 -22.91 57.94 -39.13
CA GLY A 836 -22.17 57.44 -40.27
C GLY A 836 -20.94 58.30 -40.54
N ILE A 837 -19.74 57.72 -40.53
CA ILE A 837 -18.49 58.44 -40.75
C ILE A 837 -17.56 57.60 -41.64
N GLY A 838 -17.29 58.05 -42.87
CA GLY A 838 -16.43 57.31 -43.79
C GLY A 838 -16.62 57.69 -45.26
N ASN A 839 -16.14 56.81 -46.14
CA ASN A 839 -16.47 56.85 -47.57
C ASN A 839 -17.44 55.69 -47.84
N GLY A 840 -18.70 56.01 -48.15
CA GLY A 840 -19.75 55.01 -48.37
C GLY A 840 -20.25 54.31 -47.10
N ALA A 841 -20.10 54.90 -45.91
CA ALA A 841 -20.64 54.29 -44.68
C ALA A 841 -22.19 54.35 -44.70
N ILE A 842 -22.87 53.29 -44.24
CA ILE A 842 -24.33 53.16 -44.31
C ILE A 842 -24.90 52.81 -42.94
N VAL A 843 -25.84 53.62 -42.45
CA VAL A 843 -26.77 53.24 -41.36
C VAL A 843 -28.16 53.15 -41.98
N GLN A 844 -28.75 51.97 -41.99
CA GLN A 844 -30.05 51.72 -42.62
C GLN A 844 -31.21 52.34 -41.81
N GLN A 845 -32.37 52.53 -42.43
CA GLN A 845 -33.56 53.06 -41.75
C GLN A 845 -34.03 52.16 -40.60
N THR A 846 -33.78 50.86 -40.72
CA THR A 846 -34.00 49.83 -39.68
C THR A 846 -32.99 49.87 -38.53
N ALA A 847 -32.04 50.82 -38.53
CA ALA A 847 -30.96 50.96 -37.56
C ALA A 847 -30.97 52.27 -36.77
N PRO A 848 -32.04 52.59 -36.00
CA PRO A 848 -31.98 53.68 -35.03
C PRO A 848 -30.86 53.41 -34.00
N GLY A 849 -30.15 54.46 -33.61
CA GLY A 849 -28.96 54.40 -32.75
C GLY A 849 -27.72 53.73 -33.38
N GLY A 850 -27.77 53.37 -34.67
CA GLY A 850 -26.69 52.63 -35.35
C GLY A 850 -25.44 53.48 -35.63
N ILE A 851 -24.25 52.90 -35.46
CA ILE A 851 -22.95 53.58 -35.65
C ILE A 851 -22.13 52.86 -36.73
N ALA A 852 -21.97 53.47 -37.90
CA ALA A 852 -21.15 53.00 -39.01
C ALA A 852 -19.90 53.91 -39.21
N LEU A 853 -18.71 53.43 -38.86
CA LEU A 853 -17.46 54.22 -38.94
C LEU A 853 -16.38 53.43 -39.72
N GLY A 854 -16.07 53.88 -40.93
CA GLY A 854 -15.14 53.22 -41.88
C GLY A 854 -15.62 53.27 -43.33
N GLN A 855 -14.75 52.95 -44.30
CA GLN A 855 -15.16 52.85 -45.70
C GLN A 855 -16.16 51.69 -45.86
N ASN A 856 -17.34 51.91 -46.48
CA ASN A 856 -18.39 50.90 -46.64
C ASN A 856 -18.83 50.19 -45.35
N ALA A 857 -18.57 50.76 -44.17
CA ALA A 857 -19.08 50.22 -42.91
C ALA A 857 -20.62 50.28 -42.94
N THR A 858 -21.31 49.18 -42.64
CA THR A 858 -22.77 49.08 -42.79
C THR A 858 -23.42 48.58 -41.49
N VAL A 859 -24.41 49.32 -40.99
CA VAL A 859 -25.27 48.90 -39.88
C VAL A 859 -26.70 48.74 -40.40
N SER A 860 -27.27 47.56 -40.25
CA SER A 860 -28.59 47.22 -40.81
C SER A 860 -29.72 47.19 -39.79
N PHE A 861 -29.43 47.12 -38.49
CA PHE A 861 -30.43 47.01 -37.42
C PHE A 861 -30.10 47.85 -36.18
N ALA A 862 -31.10 48.07 -35.31
CA ALA A 862 -31.04 48.98 -34.17
C ALA A 862 -29.86 48.73 -33.21
N ASP A 863 -29.38 49.81 -32.58
CA ASP A 863 -28.38 49.85 -31.51
C ASP A 863 -27.05 49.12 -31.84
N SER A 864 -26.71 49.03 -33.12
CA SER A 864 -25.60 48.19 -33.62
C SER A 864 -24.42 49.02 -34.13
N VAL A 865 -23.23 48.45 -34.07
CA VAL A 865 -21.96 49.15 -34.34
C VAL A 865 -21.14 48.43 -35.39
N ALA A 866 -20.84 49.08 -36.50
CA ALA A 866 -19.91 48.61 -37.53
C ALA A 866 -18.70 49.56 -37.60
N LEU A 867 -17.54 49.12 -37.16
CA LEU A 867 -16.32 49.93 -37.04
C LEU A 867 -15.15 49.27 -37.79
N GLY A 868 -14.86 49.77 -38.99
CA GLY A 868 -13.81 49.27 -39.88
C GLY A 868 -14.24 49.22 -41.36
N THR A 869 -13.26 49.15 -42.27
CA THR A 869 -13.54 49.09 -43.72
C THR A 869 -14.29 47.81 -44.09
N ASN A 870 -15.44 47.93 -44.75
CA ASN A 870 -16.38 46.85 -45.07
C ASN A 870 -16.92 46.07 -43.84
N ALA A 871 -16.88 46.66 -42.63
CA ALA A 871 -17.51 46.05 -41.46
C ALA A 871 -19.04 46.03 -41.59
N GLN A 872 -19.71 44.96 -41.15
CA GLN A 872 -21.15 44.77 -41.32
C GLN A 872 -21.83 44.31 -40.03
N ALA A 873 -22.70 45.15 -39.47
CA ALA A 873 -23.52 44.82 -38.31
C ALA A 873 -24.97 44.53 -38.74
N ASN A 874 -25.27 43.25 -39.03
CA ASN A 874 -26.57 42.84 -39.58
C ASN A 874 -27.51 42.14 -38.57
N GLY A 875 -27.23 42.23 -37.26
CA GLY A 875 -28.18 41.87 -36.20
C GLY A 875 -28.54 43.06 -35.31
N VAL A 876 -29.63 42.98 -34.54
CA VAL A 876 -30.00 43.99 -33.52
C VAL A 876 -29.00 43.94 -32.35
N GLN A 877 -28.58 45.09 -31.82
CA GLN A 877 -27.56 45.19 -30.74
C GLN A 877 -26.28 44.40 -31.04
N SER A 878 -25.86 44.35 -32.31
CA SER A 878 -24.68 43.59 -32.74
C SER A 878 -23.48 44.51 -32.98
N MET A 879 -22.26 43.98 -32.80
CA MET A 879 -21.03 44.75 -32.98
C MET A 879 -20.06 44.04 -33.93
N ALA A 880 -19.69 44.70 -35.03
CA ALA A 880 -18.68 44.28 -35.98
C ALA A 880 -17.49 45.25 -35.95
N LEU A 881 -16.41 44.88 -35.27
CA LEU A 881 -15.23 45.70 -35.04
C LEU A 881 -14.00 45.13 -35.76
N GLY A 882 -13.64 45.69 -36.90
CA GLY A 882 -12.49 45.29 -37.72
C GLY A 882 -12.81 45.33 -39.22
N ALA A 883 -11.77 45.44 -40.06
CA ALA A 883 -11.96 45.46 -41.50
C ALA A 883 -12.56 44.13 -42.00
N GLY A 884 -13.72 44.17 -42.65
CA GLY A 884 -14.47 42.98 -43.09
C GLY A 884 -15.06 42.15 -41.94
N ALA A 885 -15.13 42.66 -40.72
CA ALA A 885 -15.85 42.00 -39.63
C ALA A 885 -17.36 41.94 -39.93
N SER A 886 -18.05 40.86 -39.58
CA SER A 886 -19.46 40.65 -39.90
C SER A 886 -20.23 39.98 -38.76
N THR A 887 -21.43 40.49 -38.48
CA THR A 887 -22.43 39.87 -37.59
C THR A 887 -23.75 39.69 -38.33
N THR A 888 -24.52 38.66 -38.00
CA THR A 888 -25.80 38.35 -38.70
C THR A 888 -27.02 38.31 -37.79
N TYR A 889 -26.87 37.96 -36.51
CA TYR A 889 -28.01 37.78 -35.59
C TYR A 889 -27.91 38.72 -34.38
N ALA A 890 -29.01 38.83 -33.64
CA ALA A 890 -29.11 39.74 -32.50
C ALA A 890 -28.05 39.44 -31.43
N THR A 891 -27.50 40.47 -30.81
CA THR A 891 -26.45 40.43 -29.77
C THR A 891 -25.11 39.79 -30.21
N ASN A 892 -24.89 39.57 -31.50
CA ASN A 892 -23.64 38.99 -32.00
C ASN A 892 -22.49 39.99 -31.93
N VAL A 893 -21.28 39.49 -31.66
CA VAL A 893 -20.08 40.31 -31.49
C VAL A 893 -18.91 39.74 -32.27
N ALA A 894 -18.44 40.43 -33.30
CA ALA A 894 -17.26 40.07 -34.10
C ALA A 894 -16.14 41.10 -33.87
N LEU A 895 -15.05 40.71 -33.20
CA LEU A 895 -13.89 41.57 -32.94
C LEU A 895 -12.64 41.04 -33.66
N GLY A 896 -12.22 41.72 -34.72
CA GLY A 896 -11.04 41.41 -35.51
C GLY A 896 -11.29 41.53 -37.01
N ALA A 897 -10.25 41.80 -37.80
CA ALA A 897 -10.39 41.87 -39.26
C ALA A 897 -10.85 40.52 -39.84
N GLY A 898 -11.93 40.51 -40.60
CA GLY A 898 -12.54 39.28 -41.15
C GLY A 898 -13.19 38.35 -40.11
N ALA A 899 -13.42 38.80 -38.86
CA ALA A 899 -14.16 38.02 -37.87
C ALA A 899 -15.65 37.92 -38.25
N GLN A 900 -16.25 36.74 -38.16
CA GLN A 900 -17.61 36.46 -38.61
C GLN A 900 -18.40 35.74 -37.49
N ALA A 901 -19.24 36.48 -36.78
CA ALA A 901 -20.20 35.95 -35.81
C ALA A 901 -21.57 35.82 -36.49
N THR A 902 -21.74 34.74 -37.25
CA THR A 902 -22.80 34.62 -38.27
C THR A 902 -23.62 33.33 -38.21
N ALA A 903 -23.42 32.46 -37.22
CA ALA A 903 -24.10 31.17 -37.14
C ALA A 903 -25.44 31.21 -36.38
N GLN A 904 -25.50 31.88 -35.22
CA GLN A 904 -26.74 32.08 -34.45
C GLN A 904 -26.71 33.37 -33.60
N ALA A 905 -27.78 33.64 -32.85
CA ALA A 905 -27.88 34.81 -31.95
C ALA A 905 -27.02 34.64 -30.68
N GLY A 906 -26.43 35.74 -30.20
CA GLY A 906 -25.52 35.76 -29.04
C GLY A 906 -24.14 35.18 -29.31
N ASP A 907 -23.77 34.98 -30.58
CA ASP A 907 -22.48 34.45 -31.01
C ASP A 907 -21.36 35.48 -30.88
N VAL A 908 -20.15 35.03 -30.50
CA VAL A 908 -18.98 35.88 -30.34
C VAL A 908 -17.80 35.34 -31.16
N ALA A 909 -17.31 36.10 -32.14
CA ALA A 909 -16.09 35.82 -32.89
C ALA A 909 -14.95 36.72 -32.40
N LEU A 910 -13.93 36.12 -31.77
CA LEU A 910 -12.77 36.80 -31.17
C LEU A 910 -11.51 36.56 -32.00
N GLY A 911 -10.91 37.63 -32.50
CA GLY A 911 -9.68 37.61 -33.30
C GLY A 911 -9.93 37.64 -34.82
N ALA A 912 -8.90 38.03 -35.57
CA ALA A 912 -8.99 38.16 -37.02
C ALA A 912 -9.27 36.81 -37.71
N GLY A 913 -10.19 36.78 -38.68
CA GLY A 913 -10.58 35.56 -39.40
C GLY A 913 -11.28 34.49 -38.56
N SER A 914 -11.71 34.80 -37.32
CA SER A 914 -12.47 33.88 -36.49
C SER A 914 -13.90 33.73 -36.98
N THR A 915 -14.44 32.52 -37.02
CA THR A 915 -15.79 32.21 -37.53
C THR A 915 -16.58 31.44 -36.48
N THR A 916 -17.80 31.85 -36.14
CA THR A 916 -18.68 31.03 -35.29
C THR A 916 -19.32 29.89 -36.08
N SER A 917 -19.93 28.95 -35.38
CA SER A 917 -20.66 27.80 -35.93
C SER A 917 -21.83 27.47 -35.00
N ALA A 918 -22.80 26.71 -35.49
CA ALA A 918 -23.97 26.38 -34.68
C ALA A 918 -23.56 25.67 -33.37
N ALA A 919 -24.17 26.07 -32.24
CA ALA A 919 -23.85 25.54 -30.92
C ALA A 919 -24.22 24.05 -30.83
N VAL A 920 -23.20 23.18 -30.75
CA VAL A 920 -23.39 21.73 -30.68
C VAL A 920 -23.54 21.28 -29.23
N ALA A 921 -24.75 20.83 -28.88
CA ALA A 921 -25.04 20.20 -27.60
C ALA A 921 -24.28 18.88 -27.44
N THR A 922 -23.22 18.87 -26.62
CA THR A 922 -22.53 17.63 -26.24
C THR A 922 -23.07 17.16 -24.91
N THR A 923 -24.04 16.23 -24.94
CA THR A 923 -24.78 15.78 -23.76
C THR A 923 -23.98 14.82 -22.87
N SER A 924 -23.07 14.06 -23.47
CA SER A 924 -22.31 13.00 -22.80
C SER A 924 -21.11 12.54 -23.63
N THR A 925 -20.26 11.71 -23.03
CA THR A 925 -19.29 10.85 -23.73
C THR A 925 -19.40 9.42 -23.23
N THR A 926 -19.04 8.43 -24.04
CA THR A 926 -18.99 7.02 -23.63
C THR A 926 -17.54 6.55 -23.57
N ILE A 927 -17.02 6.32 -22.36
CA ILE A 927 -15.67 5.80 -22.12
C ILE A 927 -15.82 4.36 -21.61
N ASN A 928 -15.18 3.41 -22.29
CA ASN A 928 -15.25 1.96 -21.97
C ASN A 928 -16.69 1.44 -21.76
N GLY A 929 -17.63 1.87 -22.62
CA GLY A 929 -19.04 1.45 -22.57
C GLY A 929 -19.87 2.10 -21.44
N THR A 930 -19.28 2.95 -20.61
CA THR A 930 -19.99 3.74 -19.59
C THR A 930 -20.23 5.16 -20.11
N THR A 931 -21.48 5.62 -20.08
CA THR A 931 -21.85 6.98 -20.51
C THR A 931 -21.74 7.97 -19.35
N TYR A 932 -20.92 9.00 -19.54
CA TYR A 932 -20.71 10.11 -18.62
C TYR A 932 -21.43 11.33 -19.17
N ASN A 933 -22.49 11.76 -18.49
CA ASN A 933 -23.23 12.96 -18.85
C ASN A 933 -22.43 14.21 -18.48
N PHE A 934 -22.43 15.22 -19.35
CA PHE A 934 -21.79 16.50 -19.09
C PHE A 934 -22.79 17.52 -18.53
N ALA A 935 -22.28 18.55 -17.85
CA ALA A 935 -23.06 19.74 -17.52
C ALA A 935 -23.17 20.68 -18.74
N GLY A 936 -24.07 21.66 -18.69
CA GLY A 936 -24.18 22.68 -19.75
C GLY A 936 -24.69 22.15 -21.10
N THR A 937 -25.49 21.08 -21.10
CA THR A 937 -25.90 20.33 -22.31
C THR A 937 -26.74 21.09 -23.34
N ASN A 938 -27.13 22.34 -23.06
CA ASN A 938 -27.97 23.17 -23.94
C ASN A 938 -27.32 24.56 -24.16
N PRO A 939 -26.15 24.64 -24.84
CA PRO A 939 -25.50 25.91 -25.14
C PRO A 939 -26.37 26.76 -26.09
N THR A 940 -26.57 28.04 -25.74
CA THR A 940 -27.43 28.96 -26.51
C THR A 940 -26.70 29.70 -27.63
N SER A 941 -25.37 29.79 -27.58
CA SER A 941 -24.50 30.41 -28.58
C SER A 941 -23.07 29.90 -28.46
N THR A 942 -22.17 30.35 -29.33
CA THR A 942 -20.75 29.98 -29.32
C THR A 942 -19.82 31.19 -29.16
N VAL A 943 -18.70 30.98 -28.46
CA VAL A 943 -17.54 31.88 -28.49
C VAL A 943 -16.45 31.22 -29.32
N SER A 944 -16.18 31.74 -30.51
CA SER A 944 -15.13 31.24 -31.39
C SER A 944 -13.88 32.12 -31.33
N VAL A 945 -12.73 31.51 -31.09
CA VAL A 945 -11.42 32.18 -31.06
C VAL A 945 -10.60 31.95 -32.35
N GLY A 946 -11.19 31.34 -33.38
CA GLY A 946 -10.50 31.02 -34.63
C GLY A 946 -11.44 30.49 -35.72
N SER A 947 -10.88 29.80 -36.70
CA SER A 947 -11.62 29.03 -37.71
C SER A 947 -10.95 27.67 -37.89
N ALA A 948 -11.63 26.71 -38.53
CA ALA A 948 -11.09 25.36 -38.69
C ALA A 948 -9.79 25.38 -39.52
N GLY A 949 -8.69 24.85 -38.96
CA GLY A 949 -7.33 24.95 -39.51
C GLY A 949 -6.59 26.26 -39.19
N ALA A 950 -7.19 27.14 -38.39
CA ALA A 950 -6.64 28.40 -37.89
C ALA A 950 -7.08 28.66 -36.43
N GLU A 951 -7.01 27.62 -35.60
CA GLU A 951 -7.35 27.64 -34.18
C GLU A 951 -6.35 28.48 -33.37
N ARG A 952 -6.77 28.97 -32.20
CA ARG A 952 -5.92 29.75 -31.27
C ARG A 952 -5.84 29.07 -29.91
N THR A 953 -4.67 29.19 -29.28
CA THR A 953 -4.49 28.80 -27.88
C THR A 953 -5.18 29.81 -26.96
N VAL A 954 -5.86 29.31 -25.93
CA VAL A 954 -6.38 30.14 -24.83
C VAL A 954 -5.44 29.97 -23.65
N THR A 955 -4.67 31.01 -23.35
CA THR A 955 -3.66 31.01 -22.27
C THR A 955 -4.19 31.69 -21.00
N ASN A 956 -3.51 31.50 -19.86
CA ASN A 956 -3.91 32.02 -18.55
C ASN A 956 -5.29 31.52 -18.04
N VAL A 957 -5.74 30.36 -18.51
CA VAL A 957 -6.95 29.69 -17.99
C VAL A 957 -6.64 29.13 -16.59
N ALA A 958 -7.31 29.67 -15.57
CA ALA A 958 -7.26 29.14 -14.21
C ALA A 958 -7.82 27.71 -14.14
N ALA A 959 -7.57 26.98 -13.06
CA ALA A 959 -8.12 25.63 -12.90
C ALA A 959 -9.65 25.71 -12.70
N GLY A 960 -10.43 25.21 -13.67
CA GLY A 960 -11.88 25.14 -13.58
C GLY A 960 -12.35 24.17 -12.48
N GLN A 961 -13.56 24.33 -11.97
CA GLN A 961 -14.09 23.42 -10.96
C GLN A 961 -14.30 22.01 -11.54
N ILE A 962 -13.88 20.97 -10.82
CA ILE A 962 -14.06 19.57 -11.24
C ILE A 962 -15.22 18.98 -10.42
N ASN A 963 -16.45 19.20 -10.88
CA ASN A 963 -17.67 18.62 -10.31
C ASN A 963 -18.73 18.38 -11.39
N ALA A 964 -19.75 17.57 -11.08
CA ALA A 964 -20.78 17.13 -12.03
C ALA A 964 -21.69 18.24 -12.61
N THR A 965 -21.62 19.46 -12.05
CA THR A 965 -22.39 20.63 -12.49
C THR A 965 -21.53 21.72 -13.14
N SER A 966 -20.21 21.53 -13.19
CA SER A 966 -19.26 22.55 -13.66
C SER A 966 -19.32 22.73 -15.18
N THR A 967 -19.38 23.98 -15.62
CA THR A 967 -19.23 24.40 -17.02
C THR A 967 -17.94 25.19 -17.25
N ASP A 968 -16.99 25.11 -16.31
CA ASP A 968 -15.71 25.81 -16.39
C ASP A 968 -14.77 25.17 -17.44
N ALA A 969 -13.93 25.97 -18.09
CA ALA A 969 -12.89 25.45 -18.97
C ALA A 969 -11.80 24.71 -18.16
N ILE A 970 -11.50 23.48 -18.55
CA ILE A 970 -10.40 22.69 -17.98
C ILE A 970 -9.08 23.12 -18.61
N ASN A 971 -8.09 23.49 -17.80
CA ASN A 971 -6.79 23.91 -18.28
C ASN A 971 -5.80 22.72 -18.44
N GLY A 972 -4.65 23.01 -19.06
CA GLY A 972 -3.62 21.99 -19.30
C GLY A 972 -3.05 21.35 -18.03
N SER A 973 -3.01 22.05 -16.88
CA SER A 973 -2.48 21.46 -15.64
C SER A 973 -3.46 20.50 -14.97
N GLN A 974 -4.77 20.70 -15.12
CA GLN A 974 -5.80 19.77 -14.65
C GLN A 974 -5.84 18.48 -15.48
N LEU A 975 -5.74 18.61 -16.80
CA LEU A 975 -5.61 17.45 -17.69
C LEU A 975 -4.29 16.73 -17.43
N TYR A 976 -3.19 17.46 -17.22
CA TYR A 976 -1.89 16.87 -16.86
C TYR A 976 -1.90 16.16 -15.49
N ALA A 977 -2.59 16.71 -14.48
CA ALA A 977 -2.77 16.04 -13.19
C ALA A 977 -3.60 14.75 -13.33
N THR A 978 -4.64 14.77 -14.16
CA THR A 978 -5.43 13.58 -14.48
C THR A 978 -4.59 12.55 -15.25
N ASN A 979 -3.79 12.98 -16.23
CA ASN A 979 -2.87 12.12 -16.97
C ASN A 979 -1.79 11.53 -16.06
N GLN A 980 -1.19 12.30 -15.15
CA GLN A 980 -0.29 11.78 -14.11
C GLN A 980 -0.98 10.76 -13.21
N SER A 981 -2.25 10.97 -12.85
CA SER A 981 -3.02 9.96 -12.11
C SER A 981 -3.25 8.69 -12.94
N ILE A 982 -3.41 8.80 -14.26
CA ILE A 982 -3.55 7.65 -15.18
C ILE A 982 -2.19 6.98 -15.44
N GLU A 983 -1.08 7.71 -15.49
CA GLU A 983 0.29 7.18 -15.57
C GLU A 983 0.71 6.50 -14.25
N THR A 984 0.28 7.06 -13.11
CA THR A 984 0.40 6.44 -11.78
C THR A 984 -0.47 5.18 -11.69
N LEU A 985 -1.67 5.20 -12.28
CA LEU A 985 -2.49 4.00 -12.41
C LEU A 985 -1.89 2.99 -13.40
N THR A 986 -1.18 3.45 -14.44
CA THR A 986 -0.51 2.59 -15.43
C THR A 986 0.74 1.93 -14.85
N THR A 987 1.50 2.63 -14.02
CA THR A 987 2.61 2.06 -13.23
C THR A 987 2.09 1.19 -12.08
N GLY A 988 0.98 1.56 -11.44
CA GLY A 988 0.26 0.70 -10.50
C GLY A 988 -0.25 -0.61 -11.12
N ILE A 989 -0.81 -0.55 -12.33
CA ILE A 989 -1.19 -1.72 -13.14
C ILE A 989 0.05 -2.45 -13.67
N GLY A 990 1.16 -1.74 -13.92
CA GLY A 990 2.48 -2.33 -14.13
C GLY A 990 2.93 -3.20 -12.95
N ASN A 991 2.68 -2.73 -11.72
CA ASN A 991 2.95 -3.48 -10.49
C ASN A 991 1.92 -4.61 -10.21
N LEU A 992 0.75 -4.62 -10.87
CA LEU A 992 -0.05 -5.85 -11.00
C LEU A 992 0.66 -6.90 -11.88
N GLY A 993 1.71 -6.55 -12.62
CA GLY A 993 2.67 -7.49 -13.20
C GLY A 993 3.33 -8.38 -12.13
N ASP A 994 3.75 -7.77 -11.03
CA ASP A 994 4.51 -8.42 -9.96
C ASP A 994 3.63 -8.93 -8.80
N SER A 995 2.38 -8.45 -8.71
CA SER A 995 1.45 -8.76 -7.59
C SER A 995 0.14 -9.46 -8.00
N ALA A 996 -0.13 -9.67 -9.30
CA ALA A 996 -1.36 -10.35 -9.74
C ALA A 996 -1.07 -11.54 -10.67
N VAL A 997 -1.88 -12.60 -10.52
CA VAL A 997 -1.79 -13.79 -11.37
C VAL A 997 -2.37 -13.48 -12.76
N GLN A 998 -1.54 -13.61 -13.80
CA GLN A 998 -1.92 -13.30 -15.18
C GLN A 998 -1.76 -14.50 -16.13
N TYR A 999 -2.59 -14.54 -17.18
CA TYR A 999 -2.40 -15.45 -18.30
C TYR A 999 -1.18 -15.03 -19.12
N THR A 1000 -0.34 -15.99 -19.51
CA THR A 1000 0.72 -15.77 -20.49
C THR A 1000 0.09 -15.24 -21.79
N LYS A 1001 0.68 -14.22 -22.42
CA LYS A 1001 0.21 -13.70 -23.71
C LYS A 1001 1.05 -14.30 -24.84
N ASN A 1002 0.40 -14.60 -25.95
CA ASN A 1002 1.07 -14.93 -27.20
C ASN A 1002 1.71 -13.65 -27.79
N VAL A 1003 2.57 -13.80 -28.81
CA VAL A 1003 3.29 -12.67 -29.45
C VAL A 1003 2.40 -11.64 -30.14
N ASP A 1004 1.13 -11.97 -30.40
CA ASP A 1004 0.08 -11.09 -30.94
C ASP A 1004 -0.73 -10.37 -29.84
N GLY A 1005 -0.41 -10.58 -28.56
CA GLY A 1005 -1.13 -10.03 -27.41
C GLY A 1005 -2.37 -10.82 -26.99
N SER A 1006 -2.76 -11.88 -27.72
CA SER A 1006 -3.86 -12.77 -27.32
C SER A 1006 -3.51 -13.58 -26.07
N LYS A 1007 -4.51 -13.96 -25.28
CA LYS A 1007 -4.30 -14.79 -24.08
C LYS A 1007 -4.00 -16.24 -24.49
N SER A 1008 -2.92 -16.79 -23.97
CA SER A 1008 -2.65 -18.23 -23.99
C SER A 1008 -3.42 -18.93 -22.88
N ASN A 1009 -3.73 -20.22 -23.05
CA ASN A 1009 -4.33 -21.07 -22.01
C ASN A 1009 -3.28 -21.55 -20.99
N THR A 1010 -2.36 -20.66 -20.60
CA THR A 1010 -1.28 -20.92 -19.63
C THR A 1010 -1.16 -19.76 -18.65
N VAL A 1011 -0.79 -20.08 -17.41
CA VAL A 1011 -0.54 -19.11 -16.33
C VAL A 1011 0.82 -19.46 -15.74
N THR A 1012 1.76 -18.52 -15.76
CA THR A 1012 3.09 -18.70 -15.15
C THR A 1012 3.12 -17.95 -13.83
N LEU A 1013 3.30 -18.69 -12.73
CA LEU A 1013 3.35 -18.12 -11.38
C LEU A 1013 4.81 -17.87 -10.99
N GLN A 1014 5.18 -16.61 -10.79
CA GLN A 1014 6.47 -16.21 -10.19
C GLN A 1014 6.21 -15.46 -8.88
N GLY A 1015 7.04 -15.71 -7.88
CA GLY A 1015 7.06 -14.95 -6.62
C GLY A 1015 8.13 -13.86 -6.64
N GLY A 1016 8.38 -13.24 -5.50
CA GLY A 1016 9.44 -12.22 -5.35
C GLY A 1016 10.88 -12.74 -5.56
N ASP A 1017 11.08 -14.06 -5.67
CA ASP A 1017 12.30 -14.68 -6.18
C ASP A 1017 11.94 -15.49 -7.45
N PRO A 1018 12.46 -15.13 -8.63
CA PRO A 1018 12.23 -15.86 -9.88
C PRO A 1018 12.68 -17.33 -9.87
N ASN A 1019 13.49 -17.73 -8.89
CA ASN A 1019 14.02 -19.09 -8.73
C ASN A 1019 13.23 -19.93 -7.70
N ALA A 1020 12.21 -19.37 -7.06
CA ALA A 1020 11.42 -20.03 -6.03
C ALA A 1020 9.97 -20.33 -6.50
N PRO A 1021 9.42 -21.54 -6.24
CA PRO A 1021 8.06 -21.89 -6.63
C PRO A 1021 7.00 -21.20 -5.76
N VAL A 1022 5.88 -20.81 -6.38
CA VAL A 1022 4.76 -20.14 -5.69
C VAL A 1022 3.83 -21.15 -5.01
N LEU A 1023 3.55 -20.95 -3.72
CA LEU A 1023 2.57 -21.72 -2.96
C LEU A 1023 1.14 -21.20 -3.25
N ILE A 1024 0.30 -22.05 -3.86
CA ILE A 1024 -1.13 -21.77 -4.02
C ILE A 1024 -1.90 -22.36 -2.83
N SER A 1025 -2.34 -21.50 -1.90
CA SER A 1025 -3.15 -21.88 -0.75
C SER A 1025 -4.65 -21.64 -1.00
N ASN A 1026 -5.53 -22.20 -0.15
CA ASN A 1026 -6.99 -22.07 -0.23
C ASN A 1026 -7.64 -22.57 -1.54
N VAL A 1027 -6.97 -23.46 -2.28
CA VAL A 1027 -7.59 -24.19 -3.41
C VAL A 1027 -8.69 -25.10 -2.86
N ALA A 1028 -9.92 -24.96 -3.35
CA ALA A 1028 -11.04 -25.83 -3.00
C ALA A 1028 -10.84 -27.26 -3.56
N ALA A 1029 -11.71 -28.19 -3.19
CA ALA A 1029 -11.69 -29.51 -3.79
C ALA A 1029 -12.24 -29.44 -5.23
N GLY A 1030 -11.40 -29.64 -6.24
CA GLY A 1030 -11.78 -29.70 -7.66
C GLY A 1030 -12.76 -30.83 -7.96
N VAL A 1031 -13.79 -30.54 -8.76
CA VAL A 1031 -14.91 -31.45 -9.06
C VAL A 1031 -14.93 -31.87 -10.53
N ALA A 1032 -14.50 -30.98 -11.44
CA ALA A 1032 -14.31 -31.28 -12.84
C ALA A 1032 -12.87 -31.76 -13.14
N ASN A 1033 -12.68 -32.51 -14.23
CA ASN A 1033 -11.39 -33.05 -14.66
C ASN A 1033 -10.32 -31.97 -14.97
N THR A 1034 -10.71 -30.71 -15.05
CA THR A 1034 -9.85 -29.55 -15.34
C THR A 1034 -9.59 -28.66 -14.12
N ASP A 1035 -10.12 -29.01 -12.95
CA ASP A 1035 -9.95 -28.22 -11.73
C ASP A 1035 -8.59 -28.49 -11.07
N ALA A 1036 -8.05 -27.50 -10.37
CA ALA A 1036 -6.81 -27.65 -9.61
C ALA A 1036 -7.02 -28.57 -8.39
N VAL A 1037 -6.23 -29.63 -8.29
CA VAL A 1037 -6.28 -30.59 -7.18
C VAL A 1037 -5.60 -29.99 -5.95
N ASN A 1038 -6.34 -29.78 -4.86
CA ASN A 1038 -5.76 -29.28 -3.61
C ASN A 1038 -5.00 -30.37 -2.84
N VAL A 1039 -4.16 -30.00 -1.87
CA VAL A 1039 -3.34 -30.98 -1.12
C VAL A 1039 -4.19 -31.98 -0.32
N GLN A 1040 -5.41 -31.61 0.09
CA GLN A 1040 -6.34 -32.55 0.74
C GLN A 1040 -6.85 -33.58 -0.25
N GLN A 1041 -7.24 -33.19 -1.47
CA GLN A 1041 -7.64 -34.09 -2.54
C GLN A 1041 -6.48 -34.89 -3.11
N LEU A 1042 -5.26 -34.35 -3.13
CA LEU A 1042 -4.09 -35.15 -3.47
C LEU A 1042 -3.84 -36.18 -2.37
N LYS A 1043 -4.06 -35.87 -1.08
CA LYS A 1043 -3.96 -36.87 0.00
C LYS A 1043 -5.12 -37.87 0.02
N THR A 1044 -6.35 -37.45 -0.23
CA THR A 1044 -7.52 -38.32 -0.39
C THR A 1044 -7.41 -39.15 -1.64
N GLY A 1045 -6.93 -38.57 -2.75
CA GLY A 1045 -6.73 -39.19 -4.06
C GLY A 1045 -5.50 -40.08 -4.13
N LEU A 1046 -4.44 -39.78 -3.37
CA LEU A 1046 -3.32 -40.69 -3.11
C LEU A 1046 -3.72 -41.73 -2.06
N GLY A 1047 -4.71 -41.44 -1.20
CA GLY A 1047 -5.36 -42.38 -0.30
C GLY A 1047 -6.27 -43.37 -1.03
N THR A 1048 -7.04 -42.91 -2.02
CA THR A 1048 -7.76 -43.78 -2.96
C THR A 1048 -6.77 -44.46 -3.88
N THR A 1049 -5.74 -43.80 -4.43
CA THR A 1049 -4.68 -44.47 -5.21
C THR A 1049 -3.92 -45.49 -4.37
N LEU A 1050 -3.75 -45.29 -3.06
CA LEU A 1050 -3.18 -46.29 -2.15
C LEU A 1050 -4.21 -47.39 -1.82
N THR A 1051 -5.50 -47.08 -1.78
CA THR A 1051 -6.62 -48.04 -1.63
C THR A 1051 -6.91 -48.79 -2.92
N ASP A 1052 -6.57 -48.25 -4.08
CA ASP A 1052 -6.73 -48.77 -5.45
C ASP A 1052 -5.46 -49.49 -5.87
N ALA A 1053 -4.28 -49.05 -5.42
CA ALA A 1053 -3.04 -49.83 -5.48
C ALA A 1053 -3.07 -50.97 -4.46
N LYS A 1054 -3.71 -50.78 -3.29
CA LYS A 1054 -4.04 -51.87 -2.38
C LYS A 1054 -5.12 -52.75 -2.99
N SER A 1055 -6.19 -52.23 -3.59
CA SER A 1055 -7.21 -53.05 -4.25
C SER A 1055 -6.65 -53.74 -5.49
N TYR A 1056 -5.72 -53.14 -6.22
CA TYR A 1056 -4.99 -53.76 -7.33
C TYR A 1056 -3.98 -54.78 -6.80
N THR A 1057 -3.33 -54.57 -5.66
CA THR A 1057 -2.45 -55.56 -5.02
C THR A 1057 -3.24 -56.67 -4.31
N ASP A 1058 -4.46 -56.41 -3.88
CA ASP A 1058 -5.42 -57.37 -3.33
C ASP A 1058 -6.17 -58.09 -4.48
N GLN A 1059 -6.32 -57.49 -5.65
CA GLN A 1059 -7.00 -58.06 -6.84
C GLN A 1059 -6.02 -58.79 -7.75
N ILE A 1060 -4.80 -58.29 -7.96
CA ILE A 1060 -3.66 -59.07 -8.44
C ILE A 1060 -3.31 -60.11 -7.38
N GLY A 1061 -3.30 -59.76 -6.08
CA GLY A 1061 -3.16 -60.72 -4.99
C GLY A 1061 -4.19 -61.84 -5.08
N ALA A 1062 -5.48 -61.52 -5.23
CA ALA A 1062 -6.56 -62.49 -5.41
C ALA A 1062 -6.55 -63.16 -6.79
N THR A 1063 -6.03 -62.54 -7.85
CA THR A 1063 -5.93 -63.16 -9.18
C THR A 1063 -4.73 -64.10 -9.23
N THR A 1064 -3.60 -63.74 -8.65
CA THR A 1064 -2.42 -64.60 -8.45
C THR A 1064 -2.72 -65.68 -7.43
N LEU A 1065 -3.48 -65.42 -6.36
CA LEU A 1065 -3.92 -66.43 -5.40
C LEU A 1065 -5.00 -67.33 -6.00
N ASN A 1066 -5.95 -66.83 -6.81
CA ASN A 1066 -6.90 -67.68 -7.54
C ASN A 1066 -6.23 -68.43 -8.69
N THR A 1067 -5.18 -67.90 -9.32
CA THR A 1067 -4.39 -68.61 -10.34
C THR A 1067 -3.49 -69.65 -9.69
N ALA A 1068 -2.89 -69.35 -8.53
CA ALA A 1068 -2.11 -70.28 -7.74
C ALA A 1068 -2.99 -71.34 -7.08
N ASN A 1069 -4.20 -71.00 -6.63
CA ASN A 1069 -5.21 -71.95 -6.15
C ASN A 1069 -5.72 -72.78 -7.33
N ALA A 1070 -6.09 -72.21 -8.48
CA ALA A 1070 -6.47 -73.01 -9.65
C ALA A 1070 -5.32 -73.90 -10.17
N TYR A 1071 -4.07 -73.46 -10.07
CA TYR A 1071 -2.89 -74.29 -10.36
C TYR A 1071 -2.68 -75.36 -9.29
N THR A 1072 -2.88 -75.03 -8.01
CA THR A 1072 -2.75 -75.97 -6.88
C THR A 1072 -3.88 -76.97 -6.88
N ASP A 1073 -5.12 -76.59 -7.14
CA ASP A 1073 -6.31 -77.45 -7.30
C ASP A 1073 -6.23 -78.27 -8.59
N SER A 1074 -5.62 -77.75 -9.66
CA SER A 1074 -5.27 -78.54 -10.84
C SER A 1074 -4.18 -79.56 -10.53
N LYS A 1075 -3.16 -79.19 -9.75
CA LYS A 1075 -2.08 -80.10 -9.30
C LYS A 1075 -2.52 -81.07 -8.22
N PHE A 1076 -3.46 -80.69 -7.37
CA PHE A 1076 -4.05 -81.49 -6.30
C PHE A 1076 -5.18 -82.37 -6.86
N GLY A 1077 -5.85 -81.93 -7.92
CA GLY A 1077 -6.75 -82.72 -8.76
C GLY A 1077 -5.98 -83.76 -9.60
N GLN A 1078 -4.85 -83.37 -10.21
CA GLN A 1078 -3.89 -84.31 -10.80
C GLN A 1078 -3.40 -85.29 -9.74
N LEU A 1079 -2.89 -84.83 -8.60
CA LEU A 1079 -2.46 -85.69 -7.49
C LEU A 1079 -3.61 -86.54 -6.94
N SER A 1080 -4.86 -86.08 -6.95
CA SER A 1080 -6.03 -86.87 -6.53
C SER A 1080 -6.41 -87.94 -7.54
N ASN A 1081 -6.18 -87.68 -8.83
CA ASN A 1081 -6.31 -88.68 -9.90
C ASN A 1081 -5.14 -89.68 -9.83
N ASP A 1082 -3.90 -89.22 -9.65
CA ASP A 1082 -2.71 -90.05 -9.47
C ASP A 1082 -2.83 -90.93 -8.20
N ILE A 1083 -3.29 -90.37 -7.07
CA ILE A 1083 -3.62 -91.12 -5.85
C ILE A 1083 -4.82 -92.05 -6.09
N GLY A 1084 -5.74 -91.69 -6.98
CA GLY A 1084 -6.84 -92.55 -7.43
C GLY A 1084 -6.35 -93.78 -8.20
N GLU A 1085 -5.45 -93.58 -9.18
CA GLU A 1085 -4.80 -94.63 -9.96
C GLU A 1085 -3.88 -95.49 -9.08
N ILE A 1086 -3.01 -94.88 -8.27
CA ILE A 1086 -2.15 -95.61 -7.30
C ILE A 1086 -3.02 -96.42 -6.32
N ARG A 1087 -4.19 -95.93 -5.93
CA ARG A 1087 -5.14 -96.65 -5.07
C ARG A 1087 -5.87 -97.78 -5.82
N SER A 1088 -6.18 -97.62 -7.11
CA SER A 1088 -6.68 -98.70 -7.96
C SER A 1088 -5.60 -99.76 -8.16
N GLU A 1089 -4.37 -99.38 -8.51
CA GLU A 1089 -3.24 -100.28 -8.70
C GLU A 1089 -2.84 -101.02 -7.42
N ALA A 1090 -2.85 -100.36 -6.26
CA ALA A 1090 -2.63 -101.01 -4.97
C ALA A 1090 -3.76 -102.00 -4.61
N ARG A 1091 -5.01 -101.71 -4.99
CA ARG A 1091 -6.14 -102.65 -4.83
C ARG A 1091 -6.05 -103.82 -5.81
N ARG A 1092 -5.62 -103.58 -7.04
CA ARG A 1092 -5.31 -104.59 -8.06
C ARG A 1092 -4.18 -105.51 -7.61
N ALA A 1093 -3.09 -104.96 -7.06
CA ALA A 1093 -2.01 -105.73 -6.46
C ALA A 1093 -2.49 -106.59 -5.28
N ALA A 1094 -3.39 -106.06 -4.43
CA ALA A 1094 -4.01 -106.84 -3.35
C ALA A 1094 -4.94 -107.94 -3.90
N ALA A 1095 -5.73 -107.67 -4.94
CA ALA A 1095 -6.58 -108.66 -5.61
C ALA A 1095 -5.74 -109.76 -6.30
N ILE A 1096 -4.63 -109.39 -6.97
CA ILE A 1096 -3.61 -110.29 -7.50
C ILE A 1096 -3.03 -111.17 -6.38
N GLY A 1097 -2.66 -110.58 -5.23
CA GLY A 1097 -2.16 -111.30 -4.07
C GLY A 1097 -3.16 -112.33 -3.54
N LEU A 1098 -4.44 -111.96 -3.44
CA LEU A 1098 -5.53 -112.87 -3.07
C LEU A 1098 -5.74 -113.99 -4.11
N ALA A 1099 -5.70 -113.66 -5.41
CA ALA A 1099 -5.83 -114.63 -6.48
C ALA A 1099 -4.66 -115.63 -6.47
N ALA A 1100 -3.42 -115.15 -6.34
CA ALA A 1100 -2.22 -115.98 -6.27
C ALA A 1100 -2.16 -116.82 -4.98
N ALA A 1101 -2.56 -116.27 -3.83
CA ALA A 1101 -2.63 -117.01 -2.56
C ALA A 1101 -3.72 -118.10 -2.54
N SER A 1102 -4.72 -118.01 -3.44
CA SER A 1102 -5.73 -119.06 -3.61
C SER A 1102 -5.26 -120.25 -4.47
N LEU A 1103 -4.09 -120.14 -5.13
CA LEU A 1103 -3.48 -121.24 -5.88
C LEU A 1103 -2.98 -122.33 -4.93
N ARG A 1104 -3.49 -123.55 -5.12
CA ARG A 1104 -2.98 -124.76 -4.46
C ARG A 1104 -2.29 -125.66 -5.47
N TYR A 1105 -1.26 -126.37 -5.04
CA TYR A 1105 -0.47 -127.29 -5.85
C TYR A 1105 -0.53 -128.69 -5.26
N ASP A 1106 -0.21 -129.71 -6.06
CA ASP A 1106 -0.15 -131.10 -5.60
C ASP A 1106 1.18 -131.38 -4.92
N ASP A 1107 1.15 -131.60 -3.61
CA ASP A 1107 2.32 -131.83 -2.76
C ASP A 1107 2.89 -133.26 -2.86
N ARG A 1108 2.36 -134.10 -3.76
CA ARG A 1108 2.84 -135.49 -3.94
C ARG A 1108 4.15 -135.56 -4.75
N PRO A 1109 5.11 -136.40 -4.37
CA PRO A 1109 6.42 -136.42 -5.03
C PRO A 1109 6.37 -136.79 -6.51
N GLY A 1110 7.20 -136.13 -7.32
CA GLY A 1110 7.35 -136.37 -8.76
C GLY A 1110 6.22 -135.84 -9.64
N LYS A 1111 5.30 -135.02 -9.11
CA LYS A 1111 4.14 -134.51 -9.86
C LYS A 1111 4.30 -133.05 -10.26
N LEU A 1112 3.92 -132.76 -11.51
CA LEU A 1112 3.60 -131.43 -11.99
C LEU A 1112 2.08 -131.22 -11.88
N SER A 1113 1.67 -130.09 -11.32
CA SER A 1113 0.28 -129.71 -11.11
C SER A 1113 0.03 -128.30 -11.65
N VAL A 1114 -1.18 -128.03 -12.12
CA VAL A 1114 -1.62 -126.69 -12.54
C VAL A 1114 -2.87 -126.29 -11.77
N SER A 1115 -2.97 -125.01 -11.41
CA SER A 1115 -4.11 -124.46 -10.68
C SER A 1115 -4.47 -123.06 -11.17
N MET A 1116 -5.74 -122.70 -10.93
CA MET A 1116 -6.32 -121.41 -11.25
C MET A 1116 -7.03 -120.87 -10.00
N GLY A 1117 -6.83 -119.59 -9.72
CA GLY A 1117 -7.28 -118.91 -8.51
C GLY A 1117 -7.90 -117.56 -8.83
N GLY A 1118 -8.89 -117.16 -8.04
CA GLY A 1118 -9.62 -115.90 -8.21
C GLY A 1118 -9.54 -115.05 -6.95
N GLY A 1119 -9.29 -113.75 -7.11
CA GLY A 1119 -9.21 -112.79 -6.01
C GLY A 1119 -10.04 -111.56 -6.31
N TYR A 1120 -10.79 -111.07 -5.32
CA TYR A 1120 -11.58 -109.85 -5.45
C TYR A 1120 -11.40 -108.99 -4.20
N TRP A 1121 -11.05 -107.71 -4.39
CA TRP A 1121 -10.77 -106.81 -3.29
C TRP A 1121 -11.19 -105.38 -3.61
N ARG A 1122 -12.21 -104.88 -2.88
CA ARG A 1122 -12.66 -103.47 -2.90
C ARG A 1122 -12.84 -102.90 -4.32
N ASN A 1123 -13.66 -103.61 -5.10
CA ASN A 1123 -14.04 -103.35 -6.50
C ASN A 1123 -13.02 -103.71 -7.60
N GLU A 1124 -11.82 -104.21 -7.28
CA GLU A 1124 -10.88 -104.76 -8.27
C GLU A 1124 -10.88 -106.29 -8.22
N GLY A 1125 -10.88 -106.95 -9.38
CA GLY A 1125 -10.95 -108.42 -9.51
C GLY A 1125 -9.80 -108.98 -10.36
N ALA A 1126 -9.12 -110.01 -9.86
CA ALA A 1126 -7.94 -110.61 -10.46
C ALA A 1126 -8.08 -112.12 -10.65
N LEU A 1127 -7.41 -112.62 -11.69
CA LEU A 1127 -7.32 -114.04 -12.04
C LEU A 1127 -5.86 -114.47 -12.02
N ALA A 1128 -5.56 -115.59 -11.37
CA ALA A 1128 -4.24 -116.16 -11.26
C ALA A 1128 -4.21 -117.59 -11.83
N PHE A 1129 -3.12 -117.94 -12.48
CA PHE A 1129 -2.81 -119.26 -12.99
C PHE A 1129 -1.43 -119.65 -12.50
N GLY A 1130 -1.19 -120.92 -12.18
CA GLY A 1130 0.16 -121.35 -11.85
C GLY A 1130 0.39 -122.84 -12.03
N ALA A 1131 1.66 -123.20 -12.10
CA ALA A 1131 2.15 -124.57 -12.13
C ALA A 1131 3.06 -124.81 -10.92
N GLY A 1132 2.91 -125.97 -10.27
CA GLY A 1132 3.70 -126.39 -9.12
C GLY A 1132 4.27 -127.80 -9.30
N TYR A 1133 5.53 -127.98 -8.95
CA TYR A 1133 6.27 -129.23 -9.04
C TYR A 1133 6.89 -129.59 -7.68
N THR A 1134 6.68 -130.83 -7.26
CA THR A 1134 7.29 -131.41 -6.06
C THR A 1134 8.32 -132.47 -6.47
N SER A 1135 9.57 -132.32 -6.05
CA SER A 1135 10.64 -133.31 -6.32
C SER A 1135 10.31 -134.70 -5.78
N GLU A 1136 10.87 -135.75 -6.39
CA GLU A 1136 10.56 -137.16 -6.10
C GLU A 1136 10.92 -137.61 -4.67
N ASN A 1137 11.84 -136.91 -4.01
CA ASN A 1137 12.20 -137.14 -2.61
C ASN A 1137 11.43 -136.22 -1.63
N GLY A 1138 10.49 -135.41 -2.12
CA GLY A 1138 9.65 -134.49 -1.34
C GLY A 1138 10.39 -133.29 -0.70
N ARG A 1139 11.70 -133.13 -0.93
CA ARG A 1139 12.52 -132.13 -0.22
C ARG A 1139 12.51 -130.75 -0.87
N VAL A 1140 12.40 -130.69 -2.20
CA VAL A 1140 12.30 -129.44 -2.97
C VAL A 1140 10.90 -129.32 -3.56
N ARG A 1141 10.25 -128.16 -3.36
CA ARG A 1141 9.00 -127.77 -4.02
C ARG A 1141 9.22 -126.45 -4.75
N ALA A 1142 8.89 -126.42 -6.04
CA ALA A 1142 9.01 -125.25 -6.89
C ALA A 1142 7.65 -124.90 -7.51
N ASN A 1143 7.26 -123.63 -7.50
CA ASN A 1143 6.02 -123.17 -8.11
C ASN A 1143 6.23 -121.87 -8.90
N LEU A 1144 5.51 -121.74 -10.01
CA LEU A 1144 5.50 -120.56 -10.88
C LEU A 1144 4.04 -120.15 -11.10
N SER A 1145 3.72 -118.89 -10.82
CA SER A 1145 2.38 -118.33 -11.00
C SER A 1145 2.43 -117.01 -11.77
N GLY A 1146 1.39 -116.79 -12.59
CA GLY A 1146 1.12 -115.54 -13.28
C GLY A 1146 -0.31 -115.09 -12.96
N ALA A 1147 -0.48 -113.83 -12.59
CA ALA A 1147 -1.78 -113.26 -12.22
C ALA A 1147 -2.02 -111.94 -12.95
N THR A 1148 -3.25 -111.69 -13.35
CA THR A 1148 -3.64 -110.54 -14.17
C THR A 1148 -4.93 -109.88 -13.67
N THR A 1149 -4.97 -108.56 -13.74
CA THR A 1149 -6.16 -107.73 -13.53
C THR A 1149 -5.97 -106.36 -14.20
N GLY A 1150 -7.03 -105.82 -14.81
CA GLY A 1150 -7.04 -104.42 -15.27
C GLY A 1150 -5.95 -104.01 -16.27
N GLY A 1151 -5.27 -104.96 -16.93
CA GLY A 1151 -4.12 -104.72 -17.82
C GLY A 1151 -2.75 -104.95 -17.19
N SER A 1152 -2.66 -105.02 -15.86
CA SER A 1152 -1.42 -105.32 -15.12
C SER A 1152 -1.21 -106.83 -14.95
N VAL A 1153 0.04 -107.29 -15.07
CA VAL A 1153 0.44 -108.71 -14.92
C VAL A 1153 1.56 -108.84 -13.89
N GLY A 1154 1.36 -109.69 -12.88
CA GLY A 1154 2.38 -110.09 -11.91
C GLY A 1154 2.80 -111.54 -12.11
N VAL A 1155 4.11 -111.82 -12.02
CA VAL A 1155 4.67 -113.18 -12.10
C VAL A 1155 5.46 -113.47 -10.83
N GLY A 1156 5.17 -114.60 -10.18
CA GLY A 1156 5.84 -115.04 -8.96
C GLY A 1156 6.40 -116.45 -9.10
N ALA A 1157 7.67 -116.64 -8.77
CA ALA A 1157 8.31 -117.95 -8.70
C ALA A 1157 8.78 -118.20 -7.25
N GLY A 1158 8.40 -119.35 -6.69
CA GLY A 1158 8.82 -119.80 -5.36
C GLY A 1158 9.57 -121.11 -5.44
N VAL A 1159 10.62 -121.25 -4.64
CA VAL A 1159 11.26 -122.55 -4.36
C VAL A 1159 11.42 -122.67 -2.85
N SER A 1160 10.90 -123.76 -2.30
CA SER A 1160 11.04 -124.11 -0.89
C SER A 1160 11.79 -125.42 -0.76
N VAL A 1161 12.69 -125.47 0.23
CA VAL A 1161 13.48 -126.67 0.55
C VAL A 1161 13.26 -127.00 2.01
N THR A 1162 12.75 -128.18 2.30
CA THR A 1162 12.56 -128.64 3.69
C THR A 1162 13.84 -129.31 4.18
N LEU A 1163 14.50 -128.64 5.12
CA LEU A 1163 15.67 -129.14 5.83
C LEU A 1163 15.25 -129.77 7.16
N ASN A 1164 16.04 -130.75 7.61
CA ASN A 1164 16.02 -131.34 8.94
C ASN A 1164 17.49 -131.46 9.37
#